data_AF-A0A5D2DJ52-F1
#
_entry.id   AF-A0A5D2DJ52-F1
#
_cell.length_a   1.000
_cell.length_b   1.000
_cell.length_c   1.000
_cell.angle_alpha   90.00
_cell.angle_beta   90.00
_cell.angle_gamma   90.00
#
_symmetry.space_group_name_H-M   'P 1'
#
loop_
_entity.id
_entity.type
_entity.pdbx_description
1 polymer ?
#
loop_
_entity_poly.entity_id
_entity_poly.type
_entity_poly.pdbx_seq_one_letter_code
_entity_poly.pdbx_strand_id
1 'polypeptide(L)'
;MMPQELQPRSFRPYISSSISAPSFTSFTNASSVHSSDDPDPNPTNSKFKSSFPSLSSSSSSSSRSLKNSRFSPSSFAHNARLAIALVPCAAFLLDLGGTPVVATLTLGLMIAYIVDSLNFKSGAFFGVWFSLIAAQIAFFFSASLYYSLSSIPLSILAAFLCAETNFLIGAWASLQFKWIQIENPTIVLALERLLFACVPFAASSIFTWATVSAVGMNNASYYLMAFNCVFYWVFAIPRVSSFKTKQEVKYHGGEVPDDNLILGPLESCLHTLNLLFFPLVFHIASHYSVMFSSAASISDLLLLFFIPFLFQLYASTRGALWWVTKNPLQLRSIQLVNGAIALIVVVICLEIRVVFRSFGRYIQVPPPLNYLLVTTTMLGGAAGAGFYALGMVSDAFSSLAFTSLAVVVSAAGAIVVGFPILFIPLPSVAGFYLARFFTKKSLTSYFAFVVLGSLMVMWFVMDNFWDLNIWLAGMSLKSFCKLIVADVVLAIAIPGLALLPSKLHFLTEVGLICHALLLCHIENRFFSYSSIYYYGLDDDVMYPSYMVILTTIIGFALVRRLSVDHRIGPKAVWILTCLYSSKLSMLFLTSKSVVWVSAILLLAISPPLLLYRDKSRTASKMKAWQGYAHATVVALSVWFCRETIFEALQWWNGRPPSDGLLLGFCILLTGLACVPIVALHFSHVMSAKRCIVLVVATGLLFILMQPPIPLSWTYRSEIIRAARQSADDISIYGFMASKPTWPSWLLILAILLTLAAATSVIPIKYIVELRAFYAIAMGIALGVYISAEFFLQAAVLHALIVVTMVCASFFVVFTHFPSASSTKLLPWVFALLVALFPVTYLLEGQVRIKSFLAENEFGDTREEDRKLTTLLAVEGARTSLLGLYAAIFMLIALEIKYELASLIREKSFDKGAIRHNQSGQSNSVGFPPRMRFMQQRRASSVSSFTIKRMAAEGAWMPAVGNVATVMCFAICLILNVNLTGGSNQAIFFLAPILLLLNQDSDFVAGFGDKQRYFPVTVTISIYLVLTSVYSIWEDVWHGNAGWGIDIGGPGWFFAVKNLALLILTFPSHILFNRFVWTYSKTTDSTPLLTLPLNLPPIVISDLVKIRVLGLLGIIYSVAQYIISRQQYISGMKYI
;
A
#
# COMPACT_ATOMS: atom_id res chain seq x y z
N MET A 1 28.15 5.99 6.79
CA MET A 1 28.47 7.23 6.07
C MET A 1 27.18 8.01 5.85
N MET A 2 27.03 9.17 6.49
CA MET A 2 25.93 10.11 6.17
C MET A 2 26.18 10.74 4.80
N PRO A 3 25.13 11.17 4.07
CA PRO A 3 25.31 12.06 2.92
C PRO A 3 26.14 13.28 3.34
N GLN A 4 27.03 13.77 2.48
CA GLN A 4 27.85 14.98 2.76
C GLN A 4 26.99 16.19 3.16
N GLU A 5 25.71 16.21 2.78
CA GLU A 5 24.71 17.24 3.09
C GLU A 5 24.16 17.22 4.54
N LEU A 6 24.52 16.22 5.35
CA LEU A 6 24.06 16.06 6.74
C LEU A 6 25.19 16.03 7.76
N GLN A 7 26.44 16.28 7.35
CA GLN A 7 27.49 16.50 8.32
C GLN A 7 27.15 17.78 9.11
N PRO A 8 27.09 17.73 10.46
CA PRO A 8 27.08 18.96 11.23
C PRO A 8 28.31 19.76 10.81
N ARG A 9 28.18 21.08 10.61
CA ARG A 9 29.36 21.95 10.60
C ARG A 9 30.11 21.62 11.88
N SER A 10 31.22 20.89 11.75
CA SER A 10 32.05 20.54 12.89
C SER A 10 32.59 21.85 13.43
N PHE A 11 32.02 22.32 14.55
CA PHE A 11 32.61 23.39 15.32
C PHE A 11 34.01 22.92 15.74
N ARG A 12 35.04 23.43 15.08
CA ARG A 12 36.39 23.42 15.65
C ARG A 12 36.35 24.38 16.84
N PRO A 13 36.74 23.96 18.05
CA PRO A 13 37.03 24.91 19.11
C PRO A 13 38.17 25.82 18.63
N TYR A 14 38.00 27.13 18.83
CA TYR A 14 39.00 28.14 18.53
C TYR A 14 40.27 27.81 19.33
N ILE A 15 41.38 27.58 18.63
CA ILE A 15 42.71 27.63 19.24
C ILE A 15 42.94 29.10 19.61
N SER A 16 43.13 29.35 20.89
CA SER A 16 43.47 30.66 21.45
C SER A 16 44.76 31.18 20.82
N SER A 17 44.72 32.39 20.27
CA SER A 17 45.89 33.20 19.93
C SER A 17 46.68 33.48 21.21
N SER A 18 47.85 32.85 21.34
CA SER A 18 48.82 33.19 22.38
C SER A 18 49.33 34.61 22.17
N ILE A 19 49.18 35.41 23.22
CA ILE A 19 49.73 36.75 23.37
C ILE A 19 51.26 36.64 23.50
N SER A 20 51.98 37.25 22.56
CA SER A 20 53.34 37.76 22.80
C SER A 20 53.42 39.14 22.16
N ALA A 21 53.75 40.12 23.01
CA ALA A 21 53.82 41.56 22.72
C ALA A 21 54.91 41.90 21.66
N PRO A 22 54.88 43.12 21.07
CA PRO A 22 55.60 43.44 19.86
C PRO A 22 57.03 43.91 20.14
N SER A 23 57.95 43.58 19.25
CA SER A 23 59.27 44.20 19.16
C SER A 23 59.51 44.69 17.74
N PHE A 24 59.46 46.01 17.56
CA PHE A 24 59.95 46.69 16.36
C PHE A 24 61.46 46.57 16.28
N THR A 25 62.00 46.32 15.08
CA THR A 25 63.18 47.01 14.55
C THR A 25 63.30 46.82 13.04
N SER A 26 63.47 47.96 12.39
CA SER A 26 63.95 48.26 11.03
C SER A 26 64.91 47.27 10.39
N PHE A 27 64.83 47.07 9.07
CA PHE A 27 65.97 47.31 8.16
C PHE A 27 65.51 47.59 6.71
N THR A 28 66.16 48.60 6.16
CA THR A 28 66.07 49.24 4.85
C THR A 28 66.96 48.56 3.79
N ASN A 29 66.56 48.74 2.51
CA ASN A 29 67.36 48.92 1.28
C ASN A 29 68.43 47.91 0.84
N ALA A 30 68.36 47.52 -0.45
CA ALA A 30 69.42 47.47 -1.49
C ALA A 30 69.08 46.36 -2.51
N SER A 31 68.54 46.66 -3.69
CA SER A 31 69.21 47.09 -4.94
C SER A 31 69.88 45.98 -5.77
N SER A 32 69.37 45.84 -7.00
CA SER A 32 70.04 45.59 -8.30
C SER A 32 70.61 44.22 -8.70
N VAL A 33 70.46 43.97 -10.02
CA VAL A 33 71.28 43.25 -11.02
C VAL A 33 70.47 42.16 -11.75
N HIS A 34 69.88 42.47 -12.93
CA HIS A 34 70.37 42.26 -14.32
C HIS A 34 70.45 40.79 -14.78
N SER A 35 69.57 40.41 -15.74
CA SER A 35 69.86 39.96 -17.14
C SER A 35 70.27 38.48 -17.23
N SER A 36 69.86 37.63 -18.17
CA SER A 36 69.26 37.75 -19.51
C SER A 36 68.75 36.35 -19.94
N ASP A 37 67.80 36.30 -20.88
CA ASP A 37 67.87 35.50 -22.13
C ASP A 37 66.46 35.27 -22.72
N ASP A 38 66.16 36.12 -23.71
CA ASP A 38 65.31 35.86 -24.88
C ASP A 38 65.99 34.81 -25.80
N PRO A 39 65.39 34.26 -26.90
CA PRO A 39 64.31 34.87 -27.69
C PRO A 39 63.17 33.95 -28.22
N ASP A 40 62.04 34.61 -28.42
CA ASP A 40 61.02 34.50 -29.49
C ASP A 40 61.55 34.05 -30.90
N PRO A 41 60.72 33.64 -31.91
CA PRO A 41 59.67 34.50 -32.49
C PRO A 41 58.46 33.88 -33.26
N ASN A 42 57.25 34.43 -32.98
CA ASN A 42 56.31 35.14 -33.92
C ASN A 42 55.66 34.39 -35.14
N PRO A 43 54.76 35.04 -35.94
CA PRO A 43 53.77 36.12 -35.70
C PRO A 43 52.40 35.83 -36.38
N THR A 44 51.29 36.52 -36.07
CA THR A 44 50.69 37.70 -36.76
C THR A 44 49.18 37.63 -36.45
N ASN A 45 48.34 38.66 -36.34
CA ASN A 45 48.36 40.06 -36.76
C ASN A 45 47.32 40.80 -35.88
N SER A 46 47.72 41.86 -35.17
CA SER A 46 47.33 43.27 -35.35
C SER A 46 45.84 43.62 -35.30
N LYS A 47 45.36 44.74 -34.74
CA LYS A 47 45.84 45.88 -33.94
C LYS A 47 44.60 46.78 -33.83
N PHE A 48 44.36 47.38 -32.65
CA PHE A 48 43.88 48.77 -32.45
C PHE A 48 42.45 49.11 -32.94
N LYS A 49 41.63 50.03 -32.37
CA LYS A 49 41.86 51.17 -31.48
C LYS A 49 40.52 51.66 -30.88
N SER A 50 40.56 52.10 -29.63
CA SER A 50 39.85 53.23 -28.96
C SER A 50 38.53 53.81 -29.51
N SER A 51 37.53 53.98 -28.62
CA SER A 51 37.02 55.29 -28.15
C SER A 51 35.71 55.19 -27.32
N PHE A 52 35.69 55.75 -26.11
CA PHE A 52 34.49 56.16 -25.34
C PHE A 52 34.26 57.68 -25.55
N PRO A 53 33.17 58.33 -25.08
CA PRO A 53 31.77 57.94 -24.84
C PRO A 53 30.74 58.96 -25.41
N SER A 54 29.43 58.63 -25.35
CA SER A 54 28.28 59.51 -24.99
C SER A 54 27.01 59.45 -25.86
N LEU A 55 25.89 59.52 -25.13
CA LEU A 55 24.51 59.93 -25.45
C LEU A 55 23.50 58.99 -26.18
N SER A 56 22.47 58.66 -25.37
CA SER A 56 21.02 58.66 -25.63
C SER A 56 20.36 57.73 -26.63
N SER A 57 19.42 56.95 -26.05
CA SER A 57 18.10 56.56 -26.55
C SER A 57 18.00 55.82 -27.89
N SER A 58 17.67 54.54 -27.84
CA SER A 58 16.31 54.07 -28.17
C SER A 58 16.24 52.54 -28.15
N SER A 59 15.08 52.08 -27.72
CA SER A 59 14.54 50.73 -27.73
C SER A 59 14.85 49.91 -28.98
N SER A 60 15.31 48.66 -28.79
CA SER A 60 14.79 47.50 -29.54
C SER A 60 15.41 46.17 -29.09
N SER A 61 14.53 45.18 -28.91
CA SER A 61 14.76 43.74 -29.00
C SER A 61 15.63 43.04 -27.94
N SER A 62 14.96 42.65 -26.86
CA SER A 62 15.34 41.54 -25.97
C SER A 62 15.36 40.21 -26.73
N SER A 63 16.51 39.86 -27.32
CA SER A 63 16.86 38.48 -27.66
C SER A 63 18.18 38.11 -26.98
N ARG A 64 18.10 37.69 -25.71
CA ARG A 64 19.24 37.12 -25.00
C ARG A 64 18.90 35.75 -24.41
N SER A 65 19.28 34.74 -25.19
CA SER A 65 20.07 33.58 -24.74
C SER A 65 19.43 32.55 -23.81
N LEU A 66 18.65 31.64 -24.41
CA LEU A 66 18.27 30.30 -23.93
C LEU A 66 19.43 29.26 -23.99
N LYS A 67 20.67 29.64 -23.66
CA LYS A 67 21.83 28.72 -23.64
C LYS A 67 22.55 28.73 -22.29
N ASN A 68 21.93 28.11 -21.29
CA ASN A 68 22.59 27.65 -20.06
C ASN A 68 21.68 26.67 -19.27
N SER A 69 21.27 25.55 -19.88
CA SER A 69 20.49 24.52 -19.17
C SER A 69 21.42 23.60 -18.36
N ARG A 70 21.66 24.01 -17.11
CA ARG A 70 22.24 23.19 -16.03
C ARG A 70 21.24 22.12 -15.53
N PHE A 71 20.62 21.36 -16.43
CA PHE A 71 19.55 20.41 -16.11
C PHE A 71 19.99 18.97 -16.38
N SER A 72 19.78 18.07 -15.41
CA SER A 72 20.03 16.64 -15.57
C SER A 72 18.77 15.84 -15.22
N PRO A 73 18.19 15.07 -16.17
CA PRO A 73 17.05 14.20 -15.87
C PRO A 73 17.52 13.08 -14.92
N SER A 74 17.01 13.08 -13.69
CA SER A 74 17.35 12.12 -12.65
C SER A 74 16.10 11.65 -11.91
N SER A 75 16.19 10.54 -11.16
CA SER A 75 15.09 10.13 -10.28
C SER A 75 14.87 11.19 -9.20
N PHE A 76 13.62 11.59 -8.96
CA PHE A 76 13.29 12.59 -7.96
C PHE A 76 13.76 12.16 -6.56
N ALA A 77 14.80 12.83 -6.05
CA ALA A 77 15.50 12.45 -4.82
C ALA A 77 14.63 12.62 -3.56
N HIS A 78 13.66 13.54 -3.59
CA HIS A 78 12.86 13.94 -2.43
C HIS A 78 11.50 13.21 -2.34
N ASN A 79 11.30 12.13 -3.11
CA ASN A 79 10.04 11.38 -3.18
C ASN A 79 9.55 10.92 -1.80
N ALA A 80 10.45 10.42 -0.95
CA ALA A 80 10.10 9.95 0.39
C ALA A 80 9.54 11.07 1.30
N ARG A 81 10.02 12.31 1.14
CA ARG A 81 9.57 13.45 1.97
C ARG A 81 8.17 13.90 1.58
N LEU A 82 7.94 14.03 0.27
CA LEU A 82 6.60 14.34 -0.24
C LEU A 82 5.61 13.23 0.10
N ALA A 83 6.02 11.96 0.02
CA ALA A 83 5.16 10.84 0.40
C ALA A 83 4.71 10.91 1.87
N ILE A 84 5.62 11.25 2.79
CA ILE A 84 5.29 11.40 4.23
C ILE A 84 4.21 12.47 4.46
N ALA A 85 4.18 13.52 3.64
CA ALA A 85 3.20 14.60 3.76
C ALA A 85 1.90 14.30 2.97
N LEU A 86 2.00 13.96 1.69
CA LEU A 86 0.85 13.88 0.79
C LEU A 86 0.07 12.55 0.88
N VAL A 87 0.71 11.43 1.23
CA VAL A 87 0.01 10.14 1.30
C VAL A 87 -1.04 10.13 2.43
N PRO A 88 -0.74 10.59 3.66
CA PRO A 88 -1.76 10.69 4.69
C PRO A 88 -2.85 11.72 4.35
N CYS A 89 -2.51 12.83 3.68
CA CYS A 89 -3.50 13.77 3.18
C CYS A 89 -4.45 13.10 2.17
N ALA A 90 -3.92 12.34 1.21
CA ALA A 90 -4.71 11.61 0.23
C ALA A 90 -5.64 10.59 0.91
N ALA A 91 -5.14 9.85 1.91
CA ALA A 91 -5.95 8.89 2.67
C ALA A 91 -7.11 9.57 3.39
N PHE A 92 -6.87 10.72 4.04
CA PHE A 92 -7.93 11.50 4.69
C PHE A 92 -8.95 12.07 3.69
N LEU A 93 -8.50 12.53 2.52
CA LEU A 93 -9.42 13.00 1.47
C LEU A 93 -10.29 11.87 0.90
N LEU A 94 -9.75 10.65 0.77
CA LEU A 94 -10.54 9.48 0.36
C LEU A 94 -11.59 9.11 1.41
N ASP A 95 -11.25 9.20 2.69
CA ASP A 95 -12.18 8.97 3.79
C ASP A 95 -13.32 10.00 3.79
N LEU A 96 -12.98 11.30 3.68
CA LEU A 96 -13.97 12.38 3.56
C LEU A 96 -14.85 12.26 2.30
N GLY A 97 -14.26 11.81 1.19
CA GLY A 97 -14.92 11.68 -0.11
C GLY A 97 -15.82 10.45 -0.22
N GLY A 98 -15.59 9.43 0.61
CA GLY A 98 -16.35 8.19 0.64
C GLY A 98 -16.28 7.38 -0.64
N THR A 99 -17.30 6.52 -0.83
CA THR A 99 -17.38 5.60 -1.97
C THR A 99 -17.33 6.25 -3.37
N PRO A 100 -17.94 7.42 -3.67
CA PRO A 100 -17.92 7.97 -5.03
C PRO A 100 -16.52 8.41 -5.45
N VAL A 101 -15.72 8.97 -4.54
CA VAL A 101 -14.35 9.40 -4.82
C VAL A 101 -13.42 8.20 -4.99
N VAL A 102 -13.56 7.18 -4.15
CA VAL A 102 -12.79 5.93 -4.29
C VAL A 102 -13.12 5.22 -5.60
N ALA A 103 -14.40 5.12 -5.98
CA ALA A 103 -14.82 4.47 -7.22
C ALA A 103 -14.32 5.20 -8.47
N THR A 104 -14.42 6.54 -8.50
CA THR A 104 -13.95 7.35 -9.64
C THR A 104 -12.44 7.28 -9.80
N LEU A 105 -11.68 7.33 -8.70
CA LEU A 105 -10.22 7.26 -8.72
C LEU A 105 -9.71 5.85 -9.09
N THR A 106 -10.32 4.79 -8.56
CA THR A 106 -9.94 3.41 -8.92
C THR A 106 -10.18 3.11 -10.40
N LEU A 107 -11.36 3.48 -10.93
CA LEU A 107 -11.66 3.33 -12.35
C LEU A 107 -10.73 4.18 -13.23
N GLY A 108 -10.50 5.44 -12.85
CA GLY A 108 -9.58 6.33 -13.57
C GLY A 108 -8.14 5.82 -13.60
N LEU A 109 -7.62 5.30 -12.48
CA LEU A 109 -6.29 4.70 -12.43
C LEU A 109 -6.20 3.38 -13.21
N MET A 110 -7.26 2.57 -13.23
CA MET A 110 -7.31 1.36 -14.09
C MET A 110 -7.19 1.74 -15.57
N ILE A 111 -7.93 2.77 -16.01
CA ILE A 111 -7.83 3.28 -17.39
C ILE A 111 -6.42 3.82 -17.67
N ALA A 112 -5.86 4.63 -16.77
CA ALA A 112 -4.51 5.18 -16.93
C ALA A 112 -3.45 4.06 -17.01
N TYR A 113 -3.58 3.01 -16.21
CA TYR A 113 -2.71 1.83 -16.23
C TYR A 113 -2.82 1.05 -17.55
N ILE A 114 -4.03 0.84 -18.06
CA ILE A 114 -4.24 0.21 -19.37
C ILE A 114 -3.57 1.04 -20.46
N VAL A 115 -3.75 2.36 -20.45
CA VAL A 115 -3.15 3.25 -21.44
C VAL A 115 -1.61 3.29 -21.35
N ASP A 116 -1.05 3.24 -20.13
CA ASP A 116 0.40 3.14 -19.92
C ASP A 116 0.94 1.78 -20.41
N SER A 117 0.19 0.69 -20.18
CA SER A 117 0.56 -0.65 -20.68
C SER A 117 0.57 -0.73 -22.21
N LEU A 118 -0.24 0.11 -22.88
CA LEU A 118 -0.23 0.30 -24.34
C LEU A 118 0.91 1.22 -24.82
N ASN A 119 1.82 1.64 -23.94
CA ASN A 119 2.93 2.56 -24.17
C ASN A 119 2.52 3.98 -24.60
N PHE A 120 1.27 4.39 -24.37
CA PHE A 120 0.79 5.74 -24.71
C PHE A 120 0.94 6.70 -23.52
N LYS A 121 2.19 7.14 -23.29
CA LYS A 121 2.61 7.91 -22.10
C LYS A 121 1.83 9.22 -21.89
N SER A 122 1.50 9.94 -22.97
CA SER A 122 0.72 11.18 -22.88
C SER A 122 -0.73 10.92 -22.44
N GLY A 123 -1.36 9.86 -22.95
CA GLY A 123 -2.70 9.47 -22.51
C GLY A 123 -2.73 8.96 -21.07
N ALA A 124 -1.69 8.28 -20.61
CA ALA A 124 -1.56 7.90 -19.20
C ALA A 124 -1.45 9.15 -18.30
N PHE A 125 -0.66 10.14 -18.69
CA PHE A 125 -0.55 11.41 -17.99
C PHE A 125 -1.88 12.17 -17.89
N PHE A 126 -2.56 12.35 -19.03
CA PHE A 126 -3.88 13.00 -19.03
C PHE A 126 -4.93 12.17 -18.30
N GLY A 127 -4.86 10.84 -18.38
CA GLY A 127 -5.74 9.93 -17.63
C GLY A 127 -5.63 10.14 -16.12
N VAL A 128 -4.42 10.31 -15.58
CA VAL A 128 -4.21 10.64 -14.16
C VAL A 128 -4.84 11.99 -13.82
N TRP A 129 -4.57 13.06 -14.58
CA TRP A 129 -5.15 14.37 -14.28
C TRP A 129 -6.68 14.42 -14.41
N PHE A 130 -7.26 13.79 -15.45
CA PHE A 130 -8.70 13.68 -15.58
C PHE A 130 -9.32 12.87 -14.45
N SER A 131 -8.65 11.82 -13.97
CA SER A 131 -9.12 11.07 -12.81
C SER A 131 -9.14 11.92 -11.53
N LEU A 132 -8.12 12.77 -11.31
CA LEU A 132 -8.07 13.68 -10.16
C LEU A 132 -9.14 14.78 -10.24
N ILE A 133 -9.38 15.33 -11.44
CA ILE A 133 -10.44 16.33 -11.67
C ILE A 133 -11.82 15.70 -11.46
N ALA A 134 -12.07 14.51 -12.02
CA ALA A 134 -13.32 13.79 -11.85
C ALA A 134 -13.55 13.42 -10.37
N ALA A 135 -12.49 13.00 -9.66
CA ALA A 135 -12.54 12.76 -8.23
C ALA A 135 -12.87 14.04 -7.43
N GLN A 136 -12.31 15.20 -7.82
CA GLN A 136 -12.65 16.48 -7.19
C GLN A 136 -14.11 16.88 -7.42
N ILE A 137 -14.63 16.67 -8.63
CA ILE A 137 -16.04 16.92 -8.94
C ILE A 137 -16.93 15.99 -8.10
N ALA A 138 -16.61 14.70 -8.04
CA ALA A 138 -17.33 13.74 -7.21
C ALA A 138 -17.28 14.11 -5.72
N PHE A 139 -16.15 14.66 -5.26
CA PHE A 139 -15.98 15.16 -3.90
C PHE A 139 -16.86 16.38 -3.62
N PHE A 140 -16.98 17.34 -4.56
CA PHE A 140 -17.89 18.47 -4.41
C PHE A 140 -19.36 18.05 -4.36
N PHE A 141 -19.75 17.01 -5.10
CA PHE A 141 -21.13 16.50 -5.06
C PHE A 141 -21.38 15.49 -3.93
N SER A 142 -20.35 15.14 -3.15
CA SER A 142 -20.51 14.29 -1.98
C SER A 142 -21.19 15.07 -0.86
N ALA A 143 -22.25 14.48 -0.31
CA ALA A 143 -23.07 15.08 0.73
C ALA A 143 -22.32 15.34 2.05
N SER A 144 -21.17 14.68 2.28
CA SER A 144 -20.42 14.72 3.55
C SER A 144 -19.96 16.13 3.94
N LEU A 145 -19.53 16.96 2.99
CA LEU A 145 -19.07 18.33 3.29
C LEU A 145 -20.21 19.30 3.59
N TYR A 146 -21.34 19.18 2.88
CA TYR A 146 -22.49 20.05 3.07
C TYR A 146 -23.26 19.75 4.36
N TYR A 147 -23.30 18.49 4.78
CA TYR A 147 -23.92 18.11 6.05
C TYR A 147 -22.99 18.33 7.26
N SER A 148 -21.66 18.21 7.10
CA SER A 148 -20.71 18.37 8.21
C SER A 148 -20.43 19.81 8.60
N LEU A 149 -20.64 20.79 7.71
CA LEU A 149 -20.30 22.19 7.96
C LEU A 149 -21.58 23.05 7.90
N SER A 150 -21.95 23.64 9.03
CA SER A 150 -23.16 24.47 9.16
C SER A 150 -23.08 25.80 8.41
N SER A 151 -21.89 26.19 7.91
CA SER A 151 -21.68 27.46 7.20
C SER A 151 -21.13 27.23 5.78
N ILE A 152 -21.85 27.81 4.80
CA ILE A 152 -21.50 27.81 3.37
C ILE A 152 -20.07 28.37 3.12
N PRO A 153 -19.64 29.52 3.68
CA PRO A 153 -18.29 30.03 3.39
C PRO A 153 -17.18 29.12 3.90
N LEU A 154 -17.39 28.44 5.03
CA LEU A 154 -16.43 27.48 5.57
C LEU A 154 -16.35 26.21 4.71
N SER A 155 -17.50 25.76 4.18
CA SER A 155 -17.55 24.65 3.23
C SER A 155 -16.80 24.98 1.94
N ILE A 156 -16.96 26.19 1.38
CA ILE A 156 -16.21 26.64 0.20
C ILE A 156 -14.71 26.68 0.47
N LEU A 157 -14.28 27.20 1.62
CA LEU A 157 -12.87 27.29 1.98
C LEU A 157 -12.23 25.91 2.22
N ALA A 158 -12.95 25.01 2.89
CA ALA A 158 -12.53 23.63 3.08
C ALA A 158 -12.41 22.89 1.73
N ALA A 159 -13.40 23.09 0.85
CA ALA A 159 -13.40 22.54 -0.49
C ALA A 159 -12.22 23.05 -1.34
N PHE A 160 -11.82 24.31 -1.17
CA PHE A 160 -10.63 24.87 -1.82
C PHE A 160 -9.33 24.27 -1.28
N LEU A 161 -9.20 24.07 0.04
CA LEU A 161 -8.05 23.37 0.63
C LEU A 161 -7.93 21.93 0.11
N CYS A 162 -9.05 21.21 -0.01
CA CYS A 162 -9.09 19.88 -0.61
C CYS A 162 -8.70 19.91 -2.10
N ALA A 163 -9.15 20.92 -2.85
CA ALA A 163 -8.77 21.07 -4.26
C ALA A 163 -7.27 21.40 -4.42
N GLU A 164 -6.72 22.27 -3.59
CA GLU A 164 -5.28 22.61 -3.57
C GLU A 164 -4.44 21.36 -3.29
N THR A 165 -4.84 20.56 -2.30
CA THR A 165 -4.09 19.35 -1.91
C THR A 165 -4.17 18.25 -2.98
N ASN A 166 -5.33 18.07 -3.62
CA ASN A 166 -5.49 17.21 -4.78
C ASN A 166 -4.63 17.68 -5.97
N PHE A 167 -4.55 18.99 -6.20
CA PHE A 167 -3.66 19.56 -7.21
C PHE A 167 -2.17 19.30 -6.90
N LEU A 168 -1.75 19.42 -5.63
CA LEU A 168 -0.36 19.09 -5.21
C LEU A 168 -0.04 17.60 -5.40
N ILE A 169 -1.01 16.70 -5.18
CA ILE A 169 -0.85 15.26 -5.51
C ILE A 169 -0.66 15.07 -7.01
N GLY A 170 -1.44 15.77 -7.85
CA GLY A 170 -1.27 15.79 -9.30
C GLY A 170 0.09 16.32 -9.76
N ALA A 171 0.58 17.40 -9.14
CA ALA A 171 1.92 17.95 -9.39
C ALA A 171 3.03 16.94 -9.01
N TRP A 172 2.87 16.24 -7.89
CA TRP A 172 3.80 15.19 -7.46
C TRP A 172 3.79 13.97 -8.41
N ALA A 173 2.61 13.55 -8.89
CA ALA A 173 2.47 12.49 -9.88
C ALA A 173 3.13 12.89 -11.22
N SER A 174 2.98 14.15 -11.63
CA SER A 174 3.55 14.70 -12.88
C SER A 174 5.09 14.57 -12.91
N LEU A 175 5.76 14.75 -11.77
CA LEU A 175 7.22 14.60 -11.66
C LEU A 175 7.71 13.16 -11.86
N GLN A 176 6.84 12.14 -11.76
CA GLN A 176 7.23 10.74 -11.99
C GLN A 176 7.36 10.40 -13.48
N PHE A 177 6.77 11.19 -14.38
CA PHE A 177 6.83 10.96 -15.82
C PHE A 177 8.16 11.47 -16.40
N LYS A 178 9.06 10.54 -16.74
CA LYS A 178 10.34 10.86 -17.39
C LYS A 178 10.18 11.64 -18.70
N TRP A 179 9.08 11.41 -19.43
CA TRP A 179 8.77 12.12 -20.67
C TRP A 179 8.67 13.65 -20.43
N ILE A 180 7.97 14.08 -19.38
CA ILE A 180 7.84 15.51 -19.00
C ILE A 180 9.18 16.10 -18.59
N GLN A 181 10.02 15.32 -17.90
CA GLN A 181 11.35 15.77 -17.48
C GLN A 181 12.27 16.09 -18.66
N ILE A 182 12.13 15.37 -19.77
CA ILE A 182 12.97 15.57 -20.96
C ILE A 182 12.42 16.72 -21.81
N GLU A 183 11.09 16.79 -21.98
CA GLU A 183 10.47 17.76 -22.88
C GLU A 183 10.36 19.16 -22.28
N ASN A 184 10.08 19.28 -20.98
CA ASN A 184 9.82 20.56 -20.31
C ASN A 184 10.63 20.72 -19.00
N PRO A 185 11.97 20.91 -19.07
CA PRO A 185 12.84 20.97 -17.89
C PRO A 185 12.55 22.17 -16.96
N THR A 186 12.12 23.30 -17.50
CA THR A 186 11.77 24.51 -16.72
C THR A 186 10.52 24.28 -15.87
N ILE A 187 9.51 23.62 -16.43
CA ILE A 187 8.27 23.26 -15.72
C ILE A 187 8.59 22.29 -14.58
N VAL A 188 9.48 21.32 -14.80
CA VAL A 188 9.88 20.37 -13.75
C VAL A 188 10.57 21.06 -12.57
N LEU A 189 11.46 22.02 -12.82
CA LEU A 189 12.07 22.82 -11.75
C LEU A 189 11.04 23.69 -11.01
N ALA A 190 10.07 24.24 -11.74
CA ALA A 190 8.98 25.03 -11.14
C ALA A 190 8.06 24.16 -10.28
N LEU A 191 7.71 22.95 -10.73
CA LEU A 191 6.90 21.99 -9.98
C LEU A 191 7.62 21.50 -8.71
N GLU A 192 8.93 21.22 -8.78
CA GLU A 192 9.73 20.89 -7.59
C GLU A 192 9.69 22.03 -6.56
N ARG A 193 9.89 23.27 -7.00
CA ARG A 193 9.82 24.45 -6.13
C ARG A 193 8.42 24.68 -5.56
N LEU A 194 7.37 24.54 -6.37
CA LEU A 194 5.97 24.68 -5.96
C LEU A 194 5.59 23.64 -4.89
N LEU A 195 5.99 22.39 -5.06
CA LEU A 195 5.74 21.34 -4.06
C LEU A 195 6.43 21.66 -2.72
N PHE A 196 7.69 22.07 -2.75
CA PHE A 196 8.41 22.44 -1.52
C PHE A 196 7.85 23.69 -0.87
N ALA A 197 7.34 24.65 -1.64
CA ALA A 197 6.74 25.87 -1.13
C ALA A 197 5.36 25.64 -0.50
N CYS A 198 4.46 24.93 -1.18
CA CYS A 198 3.03 24.84 -0.82
C CYS A 198 2.68 23.67 0.11
N VAL A 199 3.35 22.52 -0.03
CA VAL A 199 3.00 21.30 0.74
C VAL A 199 3.01 21.51 2.27
N PRO A 200 3.96 22.25 2.87
CA PRO A 200 3.96 22.46 4.33
C PRO A 200 2.68 23.11 4.88
N PHE A 201 2.06 24.02 4.13
CA PHE A 201 0.84 24.73 4.56
C PHE A 201 -0.40 23.83 4.42
N ALA A 202 -0.51 23.20 3.26
CA ALA A 202 -1.59 22.29 2.92
C ALA A 202 -1.61 21.05 3.83
N ALA A 203 -0.45 20.42 4.02
CA ALA A 203 -0.33 19.21 4.82
C ALA A 203 -0.51 19.47 6.31
N SER A 204 0.03 20.55 6.88
CA SER A 204 -0.18 20.85 8.30
C SER A 204 -1.64 21.11 8.63
N SER A 205 -2.36 21.79 7.73
CA SER A 205 -3.80 22.08 7.88
C SER A 205 -4.63 20.80 7.80
N ILE A 206 -4.41 19.94 6.80
CA ILE A 206 -5.13 18.67 6.68
C ILE A 206 -4.82 17.72 7.84
N PHE A 207 -3.55 17.61 8.26
CA PHE A 207 -3.19 16.76 9.40
C PHE A 207 -3.87 17.24 10.68
N THR A 208 -3.92 18.57 10.89
CA THR A 208 -4.63 19.15 12.03
C THR A 208 -6.11 18.82 11.94
N TRP A 209 -6.75 19.01 10.79
CA TRP A 209 -8.16 18.67 10.59
C TRP A 209 -8.43 17.19 10.91
N ALA A 210 -7.63 16.28 10.39
CA ALA A 210 -7.75 14.84 10.66
C ALA A 210 -7.55 14.49 12.14
N THR A 211 -6.63 15.17 12.84
CA THR A 211 -6.47 14.95 14.29
C THR A 211 -7.62 15.51 15.12
N VAL A 212 -8.16 16.66 14.72
CA VAL A 212 -9.27 17.32 15.41
C VAL A 212 -10.56 16.52 15.24
N SER A 213 -10.80 15.92 14.07
CA SER A 213 -11.94 15.02 13.89
C SER A 213 -11.86 13.77 14.77
N ALA A 214 -10.66 13.34 15.16
CA ALA A 214 -10.47 12.15 16.01
C ALA A 214 -10.42 12.46 17.52
N VAL A 215 -9.77 13.57 17.93
CA VAL A 215 -9.45 13.87 19.34
C VAL A 215 -10.24 15.08 19.89
N GLY A 216 -10.86 15.88 19.01
CA GLY A 216 -11.60 17.09 19.38
C GLY A 216 -10.79 18.39 19.30
N MET A 217 -11.50 19.51 19.44
CA MET A 217 -10.98 20.87 19.13
C MET A 217 -10.12 21.48 20.26
N ASN A 218 -10.25 21.02 21.50
CA ASN A 218 -9.70 21.69 22.69
C ASN A 218 -8.18 22.00 22.58
N ASN A 219 -7.39 21.05 22.05
CA ASN A 219 -5.94 21.19 21.91
C ASN A 219 -5.47 21.39 20.46
N ALA A 220 -6.38 21.76 19.54
CA ALA A 220 -6.11 21.82 18.10
C ALA A 220 -4.91 22.71 17.73
N SER A 221 -4.76 23.87 18.40
CA SER A 221 -3.62 24.78 18.21
C SER A 221 -2.25 24.15 18.50
N TYR A 222 -2.18 23.25 19.48
CA TYR A 222 -0.95 22.52 19.82
C TYR A 222 -0.62 21.43 18.79
N TYR A 223 -1.64 20.76 18.24
CA TYR A 223 -1.45 19.81 17.14
C TYR A 223 -0.92 20.51 15.89
N LEU A 224 -1.51 21.65 15.55
CA LEU A 224 -1.07 22.48 14.43
C LEU A 224 0.37 22.97 14.61
N MET A 225 0.74 23.42 15.81
CA MET A 225 2.11 23.80 16.16
C MET A 225 3.10 22.65 15.92
N ALA A 226 2.77 21.43 16.38
CA ALA A 226 3.62 20.26 16.22
C ALA A 226 3.80 19.88 14.74
N PHE A 227 2.72 19.83 13.97
CA PHE A 227 2.80 19.53 12.52
C PHE A 227 3.57 20.60 11.75
N ASN A 228 3.37 21.89 12.07
CA ASN A 228 4.16 22.97 11.48
C ASN A 228 5.66 22.81 11.78
N CYS A 229 6.05 22.45 13.02
CA CYS A 229 7.46 22.20 13.35
C CYS A 229 8.06 21.04 12.53
N VAL A 230 7.31 19.94 12.40
CA VAL A 230 7.73 18.76 11.62
C VAL A 230 7.89 19.10 10.14
N PHE A 231 6.89 19.72 9.51
CA PHE A 231 6.95 20.05 8.09
C PHE A 231 7.97 21.15 7.80
N TYR A 232 8.15 22.12 8.71
CA TYR A 232 9.25 23.09 8.61
C TYR A 232 10.61 22.39 8.58
N TRP A 233 10.85 21.40 9.45
CA TRP A 233 12.10 20.63 9.44
C TRP A 233 12.33 19.87 8.14
N VAL A 234 11.27 19.28 7.59
CA VAL A 234 11.34 18.42 6.39
C VAL A 234 11.59 19.25 5.12
N PHE A 235 10.97 20.43 5.03
CA PHE A 235 10.92 21.22 3.79
C PHE A 235 11.72 22.54 3.82
N ALA A 236 11.77 23.27 4.94
CA ALA A 236 12.30 24.65 4.97
C ALA A 236 13.84 24.76 5.11
N ILE A 237 14.52 23.68 5.54
CA ILE A 237 16.00 23.64 5.62
C ILE A 237 16.58 23.75 4.19
N PRO A 238 17.65 24.52 3.92
CA PRO A 238 18.20 24.69 2.57
C PRO A 238 18.58 23.34 1.95
N ARG A 239 18.03 23.06 0.76
CA ARG A 239 18.26 21.82 -0.01
C ARG A 239 18.56 22.12 -1.47
N VAL A 240 19.42 21.29 -2.05
CA VAL A 240 19.76 21.32 -3.48
C VAL A 240 18.63 20.68 -4.30
N SER A 241 18.33 21.27 -5.46
CA SER A 241 17.39 20.73 -6.44
C SER A 241 17.83 19.37 -6.97
N SER A 242 16.87 18.47 -7.19
CA SER A 242 17.13 17.13 -7.73
C SER A 242 17.46 17.11 -9.23
N PHE A 243 17.09 18.18 -9.95
CA PHE A 243 17.23 18.26 -11.41
C PHE A 243 18.30 19.25 -11.89
N LYS A 244 18.91 20.02 -10.99
CA LYS A 244 20.07 20.87 -11.33
C LYS A 244 21.36 20.05 -11.35
N THR A 245 22.21 20.25 -12.36
CA THR A 245 23.48 19.52 -12.47
C THR A 245 24.35 19.75 -11.24
N LYS A 246 24.71 18.67 -10.55
CA LYS A 246 25.78 18.69 -9.54
C LYS A 246 27.08 18.99 -10.26
N GLN A 247 27.58 20.23 -10.19
CA GLN A 247 28.95 20.49 -10.59
C GLN A 247 29.86 19.65 -9.69
N GLU A 248 30.54 18.65 -10.25
CA GLU A 248 31.65 17.92 -9.60
C GLU A 248 32.90 18.79 -9.40
N VAL A 249 32.79 20.10 -9.67
CA VAL A 249 33.83 21.07 -9.33
C VAL A 249 33.73 21.30 -7.83
N LYS A 250 34.76 20.88 -7.08
CA LYS A 250 35.01 21.30 -5.70
C LYS A 250 34.66 22.79 -5.59
N TYR A 251 33.55 23.09 -4.91
CA TYR A 251 33.12 24.46 -4.65
C TYR A 251 34.33 25.21 -4.08
N HIS A 252 34.84 26.23 -4.78
CA HIS A 252 35.90 27.07 -4.24
C HIS A 252 35.36 27.73 -2.98
N GLY A 253 35.79 27.27 -1.81
CA GLY A 253 35.28 27.70 -0.49
C GLY A 253 34.19 26.82 0.14
N GLY A 254 33.72 25.74 -0.51
CA GLY A 254 32.78 24.79 0.09
C GLY A 254 31.32 25.28 0.23
N GLU A 255 30.97 26.46 -0.26
CA GLU A 255 29.61 27.00 -0.21
C GLU A 255 28.82 26.69 -1.49
N VAL A 256 27.58 26.19 -1.31
CA VAL A 256 26.65 25.94 -2.42
C VAL A 256 26.06 27.28 -2.87
N PRO A 257 26.07 27.61 -4.17
CA PRO A 257 25.48 28.87 -4.65
C PRO A 257 23.97 28.88 -4.43
N ASP A 258 23.43 30.04 -4.03
CA ASP A 258 22.01 30.22 -3.69
C ASP A 258 21.07 29.80 -4.83
N ASP A 259 21.51 29.96 -6.08
CA ASP A 259 20.78 29.54 -7.28
C ASP A 259 20.52 28.03 -7.36
N ASN A 260 21.25 27.19 -6.62
CA ASN A 260 21.07 25.74 -6.64
C ASN A 260 20.07 25.23 -5.58
N LEU A 261 19.63 26.11 -4.67
CA LEU A 261 18.63 25.77 -3.66
C LEU A 261 17.23 25.68 -4.29
N ILE A 262 16.37 24.84 -3.71
CA ILE A 262 14.97 24.70 -4.13
C ILE A 262 14.16 25.93 -3.69
N LEU A 263 14.32 26.34 -2.43
CA LEU A 263 13.58 27.43 -1.82
C LEU A 263 14.35 28.75 -1.90
N GLY A 264 13.63 29.82 -2.19
CA GLY A 264 14.15 31.19 -2.12
C GLY A 264 14.02 31.83 -0.72
N PRO A 265 14.59 33.04 -0.52
CA PRO A 265 14.44 33.82 0.71
C PRO A 265 12.98 34.13 1.05
N LEU A 266 12.15 34.44 0.05
CA LEU A 266 10.73 34.78 0.25
C LEU A 266 9.92 33.59 0.76
N GLU A 267 10.08 32.40 0.17
CA GLU A 267 9.40 31.19 0.61
C GLU A 267 9.86 30.79 2.01
N SER A 268 11.15 30.92 2.29
CA SER A 268 11.72 30.65 3.62
C SER A 268 11.15 31.60 4.67
N CYS A 269 10.95 32.89 4.33
CA CYS A 269 10.27 33.86 5.18
C CYS A 269 8.80 33.45 5.46
N LEU A 270 8.05 33.10 4.42
CA LEU A 270 6.65 32.64 4.57
C LEU A 270 6.56 31.38 5.43
N HIS A 271 7.47 30.41 5.26
CA HIS A 271 7.56 29.22 6.10
C HIS A 271 7.82 29.57 7.56
N THR A 272 8.69 30.55 7.84
CA THR A 272 8.94 31.01 9.22
C THR A 272 7.77 31.76 9.82
N LEU A 273 7.07 32.60 9.05
CA LEU A 273 5.89 33.31 9.52
C LEU A 273 4.77 32.33 9.87
N ASN A 274 4.55 31.32 9.04
CA ASN A 274 3.57 30.27 9.32
C ASN A 274 3.96 29.41 10.54
N LEU A 275 5.23 29.08 10.70
CA LEU A 275 5.71 28.35 11.87
C LEU A 275 5.40 29.10 13.19
N LEU A 276 5.65 30.41 13.23
CA LEU A 276 5.55 31.22 14.46
C LEU A 276 4.13 31.73 14.74
N PHE A 277 3.42 32.22 13.73
CA PHE A 277 2.18 32.95 13.93
C PHE A 277 0.92 32.14 13.66
N PHE A 278 0.94 31.16 12.76
CA PHE A 278 -0.29 30.44 12.39
C PHE A 278 -0.93 29.67 13.56
N PRO A 279 -0.18 28.90 14.37
CA PRO A 279 -0.76 28.24 15.55
C PRO A 279 -1.31 29.22 16.59
N LEU A 280 -0.64 30.37 16.76
CA LEU A 280 -1.03 31.42 17.70
C LEU A 280 -2.33 32.11 17.24
N VAL A 281 -2.41 32.55 15.98
CA VAL A 281 -3.62 33.17 15.41
C VAL A 281 -4.79 32.21 15.47
N PHE A 282 -4.55 30.92 15.18
CA PHE A 282 -5.59 29.90 15.28
C PHE A 282 -6.08 29.69 16.73
N HIS A 283 -5.19 29.73 17.72
CA HIS A 283 -5.58 29.67 19.13
C HIS A 283 -6.39 30.90 19.55
N ILE A 284 -5.96 32.09 19.15
CA ILE A 284 -6.68 33.35 19.41
C ILE A 284 -8.08 33.30 18.81
N ALA A 285 -8.20 32.87 17.54
CA ALA A 285 -9.48 32.79 16.86
C ALA A 285 -10.43 31.76 17.49
N SER A 286 -9.91 30.61 17.94
CA SER A 286 -10.72 29.53 18.53
C SER A 286 -11.13 29.80 19.98
N HIS A 287 -10.29 30.44 20.79
CA HIS A 287 -10.49 30.63 22.23
C HIS A 287 -10.68 32.10 22.65
N TYR A 288 -11.07 32.98 21.72
CA TYR A 288 -11.10 34.43 21.92
C TYR A 288 -11.83 34.90 23.19
N SER A 289 -12.89 34.18 23.61
CA SER A 289 -13.68 34.51 24.80
C SER A 289 -13.00 34.18 26.13
N VAL A 290 -12.01 33.28 26.13
CA VAL A 290 -11.38 32.72 27.34
C VAL A 290 -9.90 33.13 27.47
N MET A 291 -9.33 33.83 26.49
CA MET A 291 -7.90 34.15 26.39
C MET A 291 -7.30 34.80 27.65
N PHE A 292 -8.01 35.72 28.29
CA PHE A 292 -7.54 36.45 29.48
C PHE A 292 -8.20 36.01 30.79
N SER A 293 -8.91 34.88 30.78
CA SER A 293 -9.62 34.37 31.96
C SER A 293 -8.67 33.84 33.04
N SER A 294 -7.48 33.34 32.66
CA SER A 294 -6.55 32.70 33.58
C SER A 294 -5.09 32.94 33.20
N ALA A 295 -4.18 32.85 34.18
CA ALA A 295 -2.74 32.86 33.89
C ALA A 295 -2.31 31.67 33.00
N ALA A 296 -3.05 30.57 33.03
CA ALA A 296 -2.80 29.40 32.18
C ALA A 296 -3.11 29.70 30.70
N SER A 297 -4.19 30.40 30.38
CA SER A 297 -4.53 30.76 29.00
C SER A 297 -3.54 31.79 28.42
N ILE A 298 -3.01 32.69 29.24
CA ILE A 298 -1.92 33.60 28.84
C ILE A 298 -0.63 32.80 28.59
N SER A 299 -0.34 31.80 29.44
CA SER A 299 0.81 30.91 29.23
C SER A 299 0.69 30.10 27.94
N ASP A 300 -0.52 29.72 27.51
CA ASP A 300 -0.75 28.99 26.27
C ASP A 300 -0.38 29.82 25.04
N LEU A 301 -0.74 31.11 25.00
CA LEU A 301 -0.35 32.03 23.93
C LEU A 301 1.18 32.17 23.83
N LEU A 302 1.85 32.32 24.97
CA LEU A 302 3.30 32.44 25.02
C LEU A 302 3.99 31.13 24.59
N LEU A 303 3.50 29.98 25.04
CA LEU A 303 4.04 28.67 24.65
C LEU A 303 3.90 28.43 23.14
N LEU A 304 2.75 28.75 22.56
CA LEU A 304 2.48 28.57 21.12
C LEU A 304 3.40 29.41 20.22
N PHE A 305 3.95 30.52 20.72
CA PHE A 305 4.93 31.32 19.98
C PHE A 305 6.39 30.94 20.30
N PHE A 306 6.74 30.87 21.59
CA PHE A 306 8.12 30.70 22.01
C PHE A 306 8.64 29.28 21.84
N ILE A 307 7.79 28.24 21.84
CA ILE A 307 8.23 26.86 21.52
C ILE A 307 8.67 26.76 20.04
N PRO A 308 7.85 27.14 19.04
CA PRO A 308 8.29 27.15 17.63
C PRO A 308 9.48 28.07 17.39
N PHE A 309 9.58 29.19 18.12
CA PHE A 309 10.72 30.09 18.03
C PHE A 309 12.01 29.44 18.53
N LEU A 310 11.99 28.78 19.69
CA LEU A 310 13.14 28.03 20.22
C LEU A 310 13.52 26.89 19.26
N PHE A 311 12.53 26.20 18.69
CA PHE A 311 12.74 25.19 17.66
C PHE A 311 13.39 25.76 16.39
N GLN A 312 12.97 26.92 15.91
CA GLN A 312 13.57 27.60 14.76
C GLN A 312 15.02 28.01 15.03
N LEU A 313 15.30 28.53 16.23
CA LEU A 313 16.66 28.87 16.66
C LEU A 313 17.54 27.61 16.72
N TYR A 314 17.01 26.48 17.21
CA TYR A 314 17.72 25.21 17.14
C TYR A 314 17.93 24.74 15.69
N ALA A 315 16.91 24.82 14.84
CA ALA A 315 17.01 24.47 13.42
C ALA A 315 17.99 25.37 12.66
N SER A 316 18.23 26.59 13.13
CA SER A 316 19.22 27.49 12.55
C SER A 316 20.66 26.97 12.65
N THR A 317 20.96 26.05 13.59
CA THR A 317 22.25 25.33 13.62
C THR A 317 22.49 24.49 12.36
N ARG A 318 21.42 24.13 11.64
CA ARG A 318 21.44 23.43 10.35
C ARG A 318 21.15 24.35 9.16
N GLY A 319 21.20 25.66 9.37
CA GLY A 319 21.04 26.65 8.30
C GLY A 319 19.60 27.09 8.03
N ALA A 320 18.63 26.92 8.94
CA ALA A 320 17.25 27.39 8.72
C ALA A 320 17.12 28.92 8.51
N LEU A 321 18.01 29.71 9.13
CA LEU A 321 18.04 31.18 9.04
C LEU A 321 19.03 31.70 7.97
N TRP A 322 19.40 30.86 6.99
CA TRP A 322 20.38 31.21 5.95
C TRP A 322 20.02 32.49 5.14
N TRP A 323 18.72 32.78 5.02
CA TRP A 323 18.18 33.92 4.29
C TRP A 323 18.17 35.24 5.09
N VAL A 324 18.35 35.19 6.42
CA VAL A 324 18.32 36.39 7.29
C VAL A 324 19.69 37.06 7.36
N THR A 325 20.75 36.29 7.60
CA THR A 325 22.13 36.79 7.62
C THR A 325 23.10 35.69 7.26
N LYS A 326 24.07 36.02 6.39
CA LYS A 326 25.19 35.12 6.05
C LYS A 326 26.34 35.21 7.06
N ASN A 327 26.35 36.23 7.93
CA ASN A 327 27.41 36.46 8.91
C ASN A 327 27.27 35.49 10.10
N PRO A 328 28.24 34.58 10.32
CA PRO A 328 28.12 33.56 11.37
C PRO A 328 28.14 34.15 12.79
N LEU A 329 28.84 35.29 12.99
CA LEU A 329 28.91 35.98 14.28
C LEU A 329 27.58 36.63 14.67
N GLN A 330 26.93 37.30 13.73
CA GLN A 330 25.60 37.89 13.94
C GLN A 330 24.55 36.80 14.18
N LEU A 331 24.60 35.71 13.41
CA LEU A 331 23.70 34.57 13.60
C LEU A 331 23.86 33.95 15.00
N ARG A 332 25.10 33.80 15.49
CA ARG A 332 25.37 33.28 16.83
C ARG A 332 24.86 34.23 17.93
N SER A 333 25.00 35.53 17.74
CA SER A 333 24.45 36.53 18.67
C SER A 333 22.93 36.44 18.74
N ILE A 334 22.25 36.33 17.59
CA ILE A 334 20.80 36.17 17.51
C ILE A 334 20.36 34.88 18.20
N GLN A 335 21.05 33.76 17.96
CA GLN A 335 20.75 32.47 18.60
C GLN A 335 20.85 32.53 20.12
N LEU A 336 21.88 33.19 20.65
CA LEU A 336 22.13 33.25 22.10
C LEU A 336 21.14 34.18 22.80
N VAL A 337 20.99 35.41 22.32
CA VAL A 337 20.14 36.42 22.98
C VAL A 337 18.68 36.02 22.90
N ASN A 338 18.18 35.72 21.70
CA ASN A 338 16.79 35.35 21.52
C ASN A 338 16.47 33.97 22.09
N GLY A 339 17.45 33.04 22.07
CA GLY A 339 17.31 31.73 22.68
C GLY A 339 17.20 31.81 24.19
N ALA A 340 17.99 32.66 24.86
CA ALA A 340 17.90 32.87 26.30
C ALA A 340 16.54 33.47 26.71
N ILE A 341 16.06 34.48 25.99
CA ILE A 341 14.74 35.09 26.24
C ILE A 341 13.63 34.04 26.06
N ALA A 342 13.66 33.29 24.95
CA ALA A 342 12.67 32.25 24.68
C ALA A 342 12.68 31.15 25.76
N LEU A 343 13.86 30.72 26.20
CA LEU A 343 14.02 29.72 27.26
C LEU A 343 13.37 30.18 28.57
N ILE A 344 13.62 31.42 29.00
CA ILE A 344 13.05 31.98 30.23
C ILE A 344 11.52 31.97 30.16
N VAL A 345 10.95 32.48 29.06
CA VAL A 345 9.49 32.56 28.91
C VAL A 345 8.87 31.17 28.89
N VAL A 346 9.43 30.22 28.12
CA VAL A 346 8.90 28.85 28.04
C VAL A 346 8.94 28.16 29.40
N VAL A 347 10.04 28.29 30.15
CA VAL A 347 10.19 27.66 31.47
C VAL A 347 9.14 28.21 32.45
N ILE A 348 8.99 29.54 32.54
CA ILE A 348 7.98 30.16 33.42
C ILE A 348 6.56 29.71 33.05
N CYS A 349 6.24 29.65 31.75
CA CYS A 349 4.94 29.18 31.31
C CYS A 349 4.68 27.71 31.66
N LEU A 350 5.68 26.83 31.51
CA LEU A 350 5.57 25.42 31.90
C LEU A 350 5.46 25.24 33.42
N GLU A 351 6.12 26.08 34.21
CA GLU A 351 5.99 26.08 35.67
C GLU A 351 4.55 26.37 36.11
N ILE A 352 3.97 27.46 35.59
CA ILE A 352 2.58 27.86 35.92
C ILE A 352 1.60 26.78 35.45
N ARG A 353 1.76 26.29 34.21
CA ARG A 353 0.78 25.40 33.58
C ARG A 353 0.89 23.94 34.03
N VAL A 354 2.09 23.43 34.28
CA VAL A 354 2.34 22.01 34.55
C VAL A 354 2.73 21.80 36.01
N VAL A 355 3.78 22.47 36.48
CA VAL A 355 4.35 22.18 37.81
C VAL A 355 3.43 22.64 38.93
N PHE A 356 3.04 23.92 38.97
CA PHE A 356 2.17 24.41 40.03
C PHE A 356 0.73 23.92 39.91
N ARG A 357 0.21 23.78 38.68
CA ARG A 357 -1.16 23.32 38.45
C ARG A 357 -1.34 21.83 38.74
N SER A 358 -0.45 20.97 38.24
CA SER A 358 -0.61 19.50 38.34
C SER A 358 0.18 18.91 39.50
N PHE A 359 1.36 19.45 39.83
CA PHE A 359 2.24 18.91 40.87
C PHE A 359 2.30 19.77 42.15
N GLY A 360 1.53 20.86 42.25
CA GLY A 360 1.59 21.78 43.37
C GLY A 360 1.39 21.12 44.75
N ARG A 361 0.61 20.03 44.81
CA ARG A 361 0.36 19.27 46.05
C ARG A 361 1.55 18.43 46.52
N TYR A 362 2.48 18.11 45.62
CA TYR A 362 3.68 17.32 45.94
C TYR A 362 4.88 18.20 46.28
N ILE A 363 4.76 19.53 46.10
CA ILE A 363 5.80 20.48 46.47
C ILE A 363 5.71 20.70 47.98
N GLN A 364 6.68 20.19 48.73
CA GLN A 364 6.66 20.25 50.20
C GLN A 364 7.09 21.61 50.77
N VAL A 365 7.59 22.52 49.91
CA VAL A 365 8.06 23.85 50.30
C VAL A 365 6.91 24.86 50.30
N PRO A 366 6.74 25.69 51.35
CA PRO A 366 5.72 26.74 51.36
C PRO A 366 6.07 27.92 50.43
N PRO A 367 5.06 28.64 49.88
CA PRO A 367 5.28 29.89 49.17
C PRO A 367 5.81 30.99 50.11
N PRO A 368 6.69 31.91 49.66
CA PRO A 368 7.14 32.13 48.27
C PRO A 368 8.38 31.33 47.84
N LEU A 369 9.01 30.57 48.76
CA LEU A 369 10.25 29.85 48.49
C LEU A 369 10.06 28.74 47.44
N ASN A 370 8.86 28.18 47.33
CA ASN A 370 8.52 27.22 46.27
C ASN A 370 8.74 27.80 44.87
N TYR A 371 8.33 29.04 44.60
CA TYR A 371 8.49 29.69 43.29
C TYR A 371 9.96 29.89 42.98
N LEU A 372 10.76 30.33 43.95
CA LEU A 372 12.20 30.52 43.76
C LEU A 372 12.94 29.20 43.54
N LEU A 373 12.65 28.17 44.34
CA LEU A 373 13.34 26.89 44.21
C LEU A 373 12.93 26.14 42.94
N VAL A 374 11.64 26.15 42.57
CA VAL A 374 11.18 25.55 41.30
C VAL A 374 11.81 26.29 40.11
N THR A 375 11.77 27.63 40.08
CA THR A 375 12.39 28.41 39.00
C THR A 375 13.89 28.16 38.87
N THR A 376 14.64 28.19 39.97
CA THR A 376 16.08 27.91 39.96
C THR A 376 16.39 26.51 39.44
N THR A 377 15.57 25.51 39.75
CA THR A 377 15.77 24.13 39.27
C THR A 377 15.47 23.97 37.79
N MET A 378 14.31 24.44 37.33
CA MET A 378 13.88 24.29 35.95
C MET A 378 14.68 25.18 35.01
N LEU A 379 14.83 26.47 35.33
CA LEU A 379 15.58 27.40 34.51
C LEU A 379 17.07 27.10 34.54
N GLY A 380 17.63 26.79 35.73
CA GLY A 380 19.03 26.41 35.86
C GLY A 380 19.36 25.11 35.13
N GLY A 381 18.49 24.10 35.21
CA GLY A 381 18.62 22.86 34.44
C GLY A 381 18.52 23.07 32.93
N ALA A 382 17.53 23.84 32.48
CA ALA A 382 17.33 24.17 31.07
C ALA A 382 18.49 25.00 30.49
N ALA A 383 18.97 26.00 31.24
CA ALA A 383 20.10 26.83 30.86
C ALA A 383 21.39 26.00 30.80
N GLY A 384 21.63 25.13 31.79
CA GLY A 384 22.77 24.20 31.78
C GLY A 384 22.77 23.29 30.54
N ALA A 385 21.62 22.70 30.21
CA ALA A 385 21.45 21.89 29.02
C ALA A 385 21.67 22.71 27.73
N GLY A 386 21.12 23.91 27.65
CA GLY A 386 21.26 24.83 26.51
C GLY A 386 22.70 25.27 26.27
N PHE A 387 23.42 25.70 27.32
CA PHE A 387 24.82 26.12 27.23
C PHE A 387 25.74 24.97 26.78
N TYR A 388 25.48 23.75 27.27
CA TYR A 388 26.22 22.58 26.81
C TYR A 388 25.88 22.23 25.35
N ALA A 389 24.60 22.24 24.96
CA ALA A 389 24.16 21.95 23.59
C ALA A 389 24.73 22.94 22.55
N LEU A 390 24.90 24.21 22.93
CA LEU A 390 25.51 25.26 22.11
C LEU A 390 27.06 25.24 22.16
N GLY A 391 27.67 24.33 22.93
CA GLY A 391 29.12 24.17 23.02
C GLY A 391 29.84 25.34 23.70
N MET A 392 29.18 26.04 24.63
CA MET A 392 29.76 27.20 25.35
C MET A 392 30.63 26.81 26.56
N VAL A 393 30.58 25.53 26.96
CA VAL A 393 31.39 24.99 28.05
C VAL A 393 32.75 24.54 27.50
N SER A 394 33.64 25.49 27.22
CA SER A 394 35.02 25.24 26.75
C SER A 394 36.08 25.74 27.72
N ASP A 395 35.83 26.86 28.39
CA ASP A 395 36.84 27.61 29.13
C ASP A 395 36.81 27.22 30.61
N ALA A 396 37.92 27.40 31.33
CA ALA A 396 38.01 27.08 32.75
C ALA A 396 36.92 27.80 33.57
N PHE A 397 36.66 29.07 33.27
CA PHE A 397 35.62 29.87 33.92
C PHE A 397 34.20 29.38 33.59
N SER A 398 33.89 29.10 32.32
CA SER A 398 32.56 28.61 31.94
C SER A 398 32.30 27.18 32.43
N SER A 399 33.34 26.36 32.55
CA SER A 399 33.28 25.04 33.18
C SER A 399 33.01 25.13 34.68
N LEU A 400 33.63 26.10 35.38
CA LEU A 400 33.38 26.35 36.80
C LEU A 400 31.94 26.83 37.02
N ALA A 401 31.47 27.79 36.22
CA ALA A 401 30.10 28.29 36.26
C ALA A 401 29.06 27.18 36.00
N PHE A 402 29.34 26.29 35.05
CA PHE A 402 28.50 25.12 34.78
C PHE A 402 28.46 24.15 35.97
N THR A 403 29.61 23.89 36.62
CA THR A 403 29.65 23.04 37.81
C THR A 403 28.92 23.64 39.01
N SER A 404 29.06 24.94 39.27
CA SER A 404 28.33 25.61 40.35
C SER A 404 26.83 25.62 40.10
N LEU A 405 26.42 25.87 38.84
CA LEU A 405 25.01 25.82 38.44
C LEU A 405 24.40 24.43 38.70
N ALA A 406 25.09 23.35 38.28
CA ALA A 406 24.60 21.99 38.46
C ALA A 406 24.45 21.59 39.94
N VAL A 407 25.36 22.05 40.80
CA VAL A 407 25.29 21.83 42.27
C VAL A 407 24.09 22.56 42.87
N VAL A 408 23.90 23.85 42.53
CA VAL A 408 22.77 24.66 43.01
C VAL A 408 21.44 24.09 42.54
N VAL A 409 21.32 23.73 41.27
CA VAL A 409 20.13 23.11 40.68
C VAL A 409 19.79 21.79 41.38
N SER A 410 20.77 20.94 41.64
CA SER A 410 20.51 19.65 42.29
C SER A 410 20.12 19.79 43.77
N ALA A 411 20.69 20.77 44.48
CA ALA A 411 20.32 21.06 45.86
C ALA A 411 18.91 21.66 45.95
N ALA A 412 18.58 22.63 45.09
CA ALA A 412 17.25 23.23 45.03
C ALA A 412 16.19 22.17 44.65
N GLY A 413 16.50 21.26 43.72
CA GLY A 413 15.58 20.21 43.27
C GLY A 413 15.27 19.21 44.37
N ALA A 414 16.27 18.83 45.16
CA ALA A 414 16.08 17.96 46.31
C ALA A 414 15.16 18.58 47.37
N ILE A 415 15.27 19.89 47.61
CA ILE A 415 14.40 20.60 48.56
C ILE A 415 12.96 20.65 48.03
N VAL A 416 12.75 20.92 46.73
CA VAL A 416 11.42 20.95 46.10
C VAL A 416 10.71 19.59 46.22
N VAL A 417 11.46 18.51 46.02
CA VAL A 417 10.99 17.11 46.05
C VAL A 417 10.71 16.61 47.48
N GLY A 418 11.15 17.33 48.52
CA GLY A 418 10.95 16.91 49.91
C GLY A 418 12.06 16.03 50.48
N PHE A 419 13.27 16.12 49.94
CA PHE A 419 14.41 15.36 50.46
C PHE A 419 14.85 15.91 51.83
N PRO A 420 15.18 15.08 52.83
CA PRO A 420 15.53 15.57 54.15
C PRO A 420 16.73 16.51 54.13
N ILE A 421 16.63 17.63 54.85
CA ILE A 421 17.61 18.73 54.81
C ILE A 421 19.02 18.26 55.18
N LEU A 422 19.12 17.32 56.13
CA LEU A 422 20.40 16.72 56.57
C LEU A 422 21.14 15.99 55.44
N PHE A 423 20.43 15.51 54.42
CA PHE A 423 20.98 14.74 53.33
C PHE A 423 21.14 15.54 52.02
N ILE A 424 20.87 16.86 52.00
CA ILE A 424 21.11 17.74 50.84
C ILE A 424 22.54 17.64 50.25
N PRO A 425 23.61 17.38 51.04
CA PRO A 425 24.94 17.14 50.47
C PRO A 425 24.99 15.99 49.44
N LEU A 426 24.11 14.98 49.52
CA LEU A 426 24.10 13.86 48.59
C LEU A 426 23.66 14.28 47.17
N PRO A 427 22.51 14.95 46.98
CA PRO A 427 22.13 15.54 45.69
C PRO A 427 23.14 16.56 45.17
N SER A 428 23.69 17.42 46.03
CA SER A 428 24.67 18.43 45.58
C SER A 428 25.95 17.78 45.02
N VAL A 429 26.39 16.68 45.65
CA VAL A 429 27.51 15.86 45.14
C VAL A 429 27.13 15.12 43.85
N ALA A 430 25.87 14.70 43.69
CA ALA A 430 25.38 14.13 42.42
C ALA A 430 25.50 15.15 41.28
N GLY A 431 25.03 16.38 41.49
CA GLY A 431 25.16 17.50 40.52
C GLY A 431 26.61 17.82 40.17
N PHE A 432 27.50 17.82 41.16
CA PHE A 432 28.95 18.00 40.94
C PHE A 432 29.54 16.90 40.04
N TYR A 433 29.22 15.63 40.31
CA TYR A 433 29.73 14.51 39.53
C TYR A 433 29.15 14.47 38.10
N LEU A 434 27.91 14.90 37.90
CA LEU A 434 27.32 15.08 36.58
C LEU A 434 28.05 16.17 35.78
N ALA A 435 28.30 17.33 36.40
CA ALA A 435 29.02 18.42 35.73
C ALA A 435 30.48 18.07 35.44
N ARG A 436 31.13 17.32 36.35
CA ARG A 436 32.47 16.76 36.13
C ARG A 436 32.50 15.76 34.98
N PHE A 437 31.44 14.96 34.79
CA PHE A 437 31.34 14.07 33.65
C PHE A 437 31.28 14.86 32.33
N PHE A 438 30.48 15.92 32.22
CA PHE A 438 30.39 16.70 30.98
C PHE A 438 31.66 17.49 30.67
N THR A 439 32.40 17.95 31.69
CA THR A 439 33.64 18.73 31.51
C THR A 439 34.88 17.84 31.32
N LYS A 440 35.07 16.83 32.16
CA LYS A 440 36.27 15.96 32.17
C LYS A 440 36.06 14.60 31.50
N LYS A 441 34.84 14.25 31.07
CA LYS A 441 34.48 12.97 30.42
C LYS A 441 34.87 11.72 31.22
N SER A 442 34.91 11.81 32.55
CA SER A 442 35.26 10.68 33.43
C SER A 442 34.08 9.74 33.66
N LEU A 443 34.23 8.45 33.34
CA LEU A 443 33.15 7.46 33.54
C LEU A 443 32.83 7.20 35.02
N THR A 444 33.83 7.26 35.90
CA THR A 444 33.64 7.05 37.34
C THR A 444 32.73 8.10 37.97
N SER A 445 32.84 9.36 37.55
CA SER A 445 31.93 10.41 38.01
C SER A 445 30.50 10.19 37.50
N TYR A 446 30.32 9.63 36.30
CA TYR A 446 28.98 9.31 35.81
C TYR A 446 28.30 8.23 36.66
N PHE A 447 28.99 7.13 36.96
CA PHE A 447 28.41 6.07 37.81
C PHE A 447 28.14 6.55 39.25
N ALA A 448 29.00 7.43 39.80
CA ALA A 448 28.72 8.08 41.08
C ALA A 448 27.43 8.93 41.04
N PHE A 449 27.22 9.67 39.94
CA PHE A 449 25.96 10.38 39.70
C PHE A 449 24.76 9.43 39.56
N VAL A 450 24.89 8.32 38.85
CA VAL A 450 23.80 7.33 38.67
C VAL A 450 23.33 6.81 40.04
N VAL A 451 24.27 6.40 40.92
CA VAL A 451 23.94 5.89 42.25
C VAL A 451 23.25 6.97 43.09
N LEU A 452 23.84 8.16 43.20
CA LEU A 452 23.27 9.24 44.03
C LEU A 452 21.94 9.76 43.47
N GLY A 453 21.80 9.89 42.16
CA GLY A 453 20.56 10.29 41.49
C GLY A 453 19.46 9.25 41.64
N SER A 454 19.79 7.95 41.59
CA SER A 454 18.82 6.88 41.80
C SER A 454 18.20 6.90 43.20
N LEU A 455 19.00 7.22 44.23
CA LEU A 455 18.51 7.35 45.60
C LEU A 455 17.47 8.48 45.74
N MET A 456 17.68 9.60 45.03
CA MET A 456 16.74 10.73 45.03
C MET A 456 15.39 10.34 44.39
N VAL A 457 15.43 9.64 43.25
CA VAL A 457 14.21 9.13 42.60
C VAL A 457 13.50 8.11 43.49
N MET A 458 14.25 7.19 44.09
CA MET A 458 13.70 6.18 44.99
C MET A 458 13.03 6.82 46.20
N TRP A 459 13.65 7.83 46.81
CA TRP A 459 13.06 8.59 47.92
C TRP A 459 11.73 9.24 47.52
N PHE A 460 11.70 9.96 46.40
CA PHE A 460 10.48 10.62 45.93
C PHE A 460 9.31 9.63 45.76
N VAL A 461 9.57 8.49 45.11
CA VAL A 461 8.55 7.46 44.90
C VAL A 461 8.12 6.80 46.21
N MET A 462 9.08 6.57 47.11
CA MET A 462 8.82 5.96 48.41
C MET A 462 7.92 6.84 49.27
N ASP A 463 8.29 8.12 49.42
CA ASP A 463 7.60 9.09 50.28
C ASP A 463 6.18 9.41 49.80
N ASN A 464 5.97 9.49 48.48
CA ASN A 464 4.68 9.93 47.92
C ASN A 464 3.72 8.78 47.56
N PHE A 465 4.22 7.62 47.12
CA PHE A 465 3.36 6.61 46.45
C PHE A 465 3.47 5.20 47.03
N TRP A 466 4.57 4.85 47.69
CA TRP A 466 4.86 3.45 48.01
C TRP A 466 4.03 2.88 49.15
N ASP A 467 3.61 3.73 50.08
CA ASP A 467 2.78 3.36 51.23
C ASP A 467 1.27 3.43 50.94
N LEU A 468 0.89 3.89 49.75
CA LEU A 468 -0.50 3.92 49.31
C LEU A 468 -0.97 2.52 48.88
N ASN A 469 -1.94 1.97 49.60
CA ASN A 469 -2.56 0.67 49.32
C ASN A 469 -3.67 0.77 48.26
N ILE A 470 -3.33 1.27 47.07
CA ILE A 470 -4.27 1.38 45.94
C ILE A 470 -4.01 0.22 44.97
N TRP A 471 -5.08 -0.40 44.45
CA TRP A 471 -4.99 -1.39 43.39
C TRP A 471 -5.18 -0.73 42.04
N LEU A 472 -4.21 -0.85 41.15
CA LEU A 472 -4.20 -0.17 39.86
C LEU A 472 -3.66 -1.09 38.75
N ALA A 473 -4.32 -1.09 37.59
CA ALA A 473 -3.88 -1.84 36.41
C ALA A 473 -3.59 -3.35 36.65
N GLY A 474 -4.34 -3.99 37.55
CA GLY A 474 -4.17 -5.41 37.86
C GLY A 474 -3.16 -5.73 38.97
N MET A 475 -2.51 -4.74 39.59
CA MET A 475 -1.45 -4.90 40.59
C MET A 475 -1.57 -3.87 41.73
N SER A 476 -0.94 -4.15 42.87
CA SER A 476 -0.79 -3.15 43.95
C SER A 476 0.13 -2.00 43.49
N LEU A 477 -0.20 -0.76 43.83
CA LEU A 477 0.61 0.42 43.53
C LEU A 477 2.06 0.29 44.04
N LYS A 478 2.27 -0.33 45.21
CA LYS A 478 3.61 -0.64 45.75
C LYS A 478 4.48 -1.48 44.81
N SER A 479 3.91 -2.50 44.20
CA SER A 479 4.62 -3.34 43.21
C SER A 479 4.91 -2.56 41.93
N PHE A 480 4.01 -1.64 41.58
CA PHE A 480 4.16 -0.76 40.44
C PHE A 480 5.27 0.28 40.62
N CYS A 481 5.35 0.91 41.80
CA CYS A 481 6.43 1.80 42.20
C CYS A 481 7.81 1.13 42.09
N LYS A 482 7.94 -0.15 42.47
CA LYS A 482 9.18 -0.92 42.28
C LYS A 482 9.60 -1.02 40.82
N LEU A 483 8.64 -1.26 39.92
CA LEU A 483 8.92 -1.37 38.48
C LEU A 483 9.34 -0.03 37.87
N ILE A 484 8.66 1.07 38.23
CA ILE A 484 9.04 2.42 37.78
C ILE A 484 10.45 2.78 38.28
N VAL A 485 10.74 2.58 39.57
CA VAL A 485 12.07 2.89 40.12
C VAL A 485 13.14 2.07 39.39
N ALA A 486 12.92 0.77 39.18
CA ALA A 486 13.84 -0.06 38.41
C ALA A 486 14.05 0.44 36.97
N ASP A 487 12.97 0.86 36.30
CA ASP A 487 13.02 1.38 34.93
C ASP A 487 13.80 2.70 34.83
N VAL A 488 13.56 3.64 35.76
CA VAL A 488 14.27 4.92 35.82
C VAL A 488 15.76 4.72 36.13
N VAL A 489 16.08 3.85 37.08
CA VAL A 489 17.49 3.51 37.41
C VAL A 489 18.21 2.96 36.18
N LEU A 490 17.55 2.09 35.44
CA LEU A 490 18.11 1.50 34.23
C LEU A 490 18.28 2.55 33.12
N ALA A 491 17.29 3.44 32.93
CA ALA A 491 17.36 4.54 31.97
C ALA A 491 18.52 5.51 32.24
N ILE A 492 18.82 5.80 33.51
CA ILE A 492 19.94 6.65 33.92
C ILE A 492 21.28 5.89 33.80
N ALA A 493 21.31 4.58 34.01
CA ALA A 493 22.55 3.79 33.94
C ALA A 493 23.03 3.52 32.49
N ILE A 494 22.09 3.26 31.56
CA ILE A 494 22.39 2.83 30.18
C ILE A 494 23.34 3.78 29.42
N PRO A 495 23.16 5.12 29.43
CA PRO A 495 24.06 6.01 28.69
C PRO A 495 25.51 5.93 29.17
N GLY A 496 25.73 5.69 30.46
CA GLY A 496 27.06 5.44 31.04
C GLY A 496 27.66 4.12 30.61
N LEU A 497 26.85 3.06 30.61
CA LEU A 497 27.24 1.75 30.09
C LEU A 497 27.61 1.86 28.60
N ALA A 498 26.89 2.65 27.82
CA ALA A 498 27.11 2.83 26.38
C ALA A 498 28.47 3.45 26.02
N LEU A 499 29.14 4.07 27.00
CA LEU A 499 30.47 4.68 26.85
C LEU A 499 31.61 3.75 27.30
N LEU A 500 31.30 2.55 27.81
CA LEU A 500 32.30 1.54 28.18
C LEU A 500 33.04 1.00 26.94
N PRO A 501 34.26 0.46 27.12
CA PRO A 501 35.03 -0.14 26.03
C PRO A 501 34.28 -1.31 25.39
N SER A 502 34.62 -1.62 24.14
CA SER A 502 33.82 -2.49 23.29
C SER A 502 33.63 -3.92 23.80
N LYS A 503 34.54 -4.41 24.65
CA LYS A 503 34.43 -5.72 25.32
C LYS A 503 33.22 -5.81 26.27
N LEU A 504 32.71 -4.68 26.74
CA LEU A 504 31.60 -4.58 27.69
C LEU A 504 30.28 -4.14 27.03
N HIS A 505 30.21 -4.02 25.70
CA HIS A 505 28.97 -3.65 25.01
C HIS A 505 27.81 -4.61 25.31
N PHE A 506 28.08 -5.88 25.63
CA PHE A 506 27.04 -6.82 26.05
C PHE A 506 26.21 -6.31 27.24
N LEU A 507 26.82 -5.60 28.21
CA LEU A 507 26.08 -5.00 29.33
C LEU A 507 25.10 -3.92 28.86
N THR A 508 25.47 -3.17 27.82
CA THR A 508 24.61 -2.14 27.21
C THR A 508 23.43 -2.77 26.49
N GLU A 509 23.68 -3.88 25.80
CA GLU A 509 22.67 -4.64 25.07
C GLU A 509 21.65 -5.25 26.03
N VAL A 510 22.12 -5.94 27.07
CA VAL A 510 21.26 -6.53 28.10
C VAL A 510 20.50 -5.44 28.85
N GLY A 511 21.15 -4.35 29.22
CA GLY A 511 20.53 -3.20 29.89
C GLY A 511 19.40 -2.59 29.06
N LEU A 512 19.64 -2.33 27.77
CA LEU A 512 18.62 -1.80 26.86
C LEU A 512 17.45 -2.77 26.64
N ILE A 513 17.72 -4.07 26.49
CA ILE A 513 16.66 -5.08 26.35
C ILE A 513 15.82 -5.16 27.63
N CYS A 514 16.45 -5.14 28.80
CA CYS A 514 15.76 -5.14 30.08
C CYS A 514 14.88 -3.89 30.25
N HIS A 515 15.38 -2.71 29.87
CA HIS A 515 14.61 -1.46 29.91
C HIS A 515 13.42 -1.51 28.95
N ALA A 516 13.63 -1.95 27.72
CA ALA A 516 12.55 -2.10 26.75
C ALA A 516 11.47 -3.08 27.23
N LEU A 517 11.86 -4.21 27.84
CA LEU A 517 10.93 -5.19 28.41
C LEU A 517 10.11 -4.62 29.57
N LEU A 518 10.76 -3.92 30.51
CA LEU A 518 10.09 -3.26 31.64
C LEU A 518 9.11 -2.19 31.15
N LEU A 519 9.54 -1.33 30.23
CA LEU A 519 8.70 -0.31 29.64
C LEU A 519 7.49 -0.90 28.88
N CYS A 520 7.69 -1.98 28.11
CA CYS A 520 6.59 -2.69 27.45
C CYS A 520 5.62 -3.30 28.46
N HIS A 521 6.13 -3.86 29.56
CA HIS A 521 5.28 -4.43 30.62
C HIS A 521 4.44 -3.34 31.30
N ILE A 522 5.07 -2.23 31.68
CA ILE A 522 4.41 -1.09 32.34
C ILE A 522 3.32 -0.51 31.44
N GLU A 523 3.65 -0.21 30.18
CA GLU A 523 2.67 0.38 29.24
C GLU A 523 1.53 -0.59 28.92
N ASN A 524 1.79 -1.88 28.72
CA ASN A 524 0.73 -2.88 28.48
C ASN A 524 -0.25 -2.96 29.65
N ARG A 525 0.24 -2.86 30.89
CA ARG A 525 -0.63 -2.81 32.07
C ARG A 525 -1.46 -1.53 32.08
N PHE A 526 -0.83 -0.38 31.93
CA PHE A 526 -1.56 0.89 31.97
C PHE A 526 -2.56 1.06 30.83
N PHE A 527 -2.19 0.68 29.61
CA PHE A 527 -3.05 0.86 28.44
C PHE A 527 -4.16 -0.20 28.39
N SER A 528 -3.79 -1.50 28.40
CA SER A 528 -4.77 -2.56 28.18
C SER A 528 -5.60 -2.92 29.41
N TYR A 529 -5.07 -2.84 30.64
CA TYR A 529 -5.90 -3.15 31.82
C TYR A 529 -6.83 -1.99 32.19
N SER A 530 -6.43 -0.73 31.98
CA SER A 530 -7.33 0.40 32.24
C SER A 530 -8.52 0.37 31.27
N SER A 531 -8.28 0.11 29.98
CA SER A 531 -9.33 0.04 28.97
C SER A 531 -10.32 -1.11 29.19
N ILE A 532 -9.87 -2.26 29.71
CA ILE A 532 -10.73 -3.44 29.91
C ILE A 532 -11.64 -3.30 31.14
N TYR A 533 -11.15 -2.69 32.23
CA TYR A 533 -11.86 -2.70 33.53
C TYR A 533 -12.58 -1.39 33.85
N TYR A 534 -12.16 -0.26 33.26
CA TYR A 534 -12.77 1.05 33.47
C TYR A 534 -13.57 1.52 32.23
N TYR A 535 -14.31 0.60 31.60
CA TYR A 535 -15.12 0.83 30.39
C TYR A 535 -16.40 1.68 30.64
N GLY A 536 -16.36 2.65 31.56
CA GLY A 536 -17.53 3.46 31.92
C GLY A 536 -17.25 4.73 32.73
N LEU A 537 -15.99 5.15 32.83
CA LEU A 537 -15.62 6.50 33.27
C LEU A 537 -15.08 7.22 32.03
N ASP A 538 -15.99 7.75 31.22
CA ASP A 538 -15.78 8.09 29.80
C ASP A 538 -14.76 9.22 29.53
N ASP A 539 -14.22 9.90 30.56
CA ASP A 539 -13.41 11.11 30.34
C ASP A 539 -11.91 10.99 30.66
N ASP A 540 -11.46 9.99 31.44
CA ASP A 540 -10.06 9.93 31.93
C ASP A 540 -9.33 8.65 31.53
N VAL A 541 -8.82 8.61 30.28
CA VAL A 541 -7.88 7.57 29.84
C VAL A 541 -6.58 7.69 30.66
N MET A 542 -6.32 6.74 31.56
CA MET A 542 -5.14 6.74 32.43
C MET A 542 -3.80 6.82 31.67
N TYR A 543 -3.70 6.19 30.50
CA TYR A 543 -2.49 6.21 29.68
C TYR A 543 -2.85 6.40 28.20
N PRO A 544 -2.56 7.57 27.63
CA PRO A 544 -3.06 7.92 26.31
C PRO A 544 -2.31 7.22 25.17
N SER A 545 -3.01 6.93 24.09
CA SER A 545 -2.49 6.25 22.90
C SER A 545 -1.31 6.96 22.25
N TYR A 546 -1.28 8.30 22.26
CA TYR A 546 -0.18 9.08 21.68
C TYR A 546 1.14 8.88 22.44
N MET A 547 1.12 8.52 23.73
CA MET A 547 2.34 8.23 24.47
C MET A 547 2.96 6.89 24.03
N VAL A 548 2.14 5.87 23.76
CA VAL A 548 2.62 4.60 23.18
C VAL A 548 3.30 4.85 21.82
N ILE A 549 2.70 5.68 20.97
CA ILE A 549 3.27 6.04 19.67
C ILE A 549 4.59 6.82 19.84
N LEU A 550 4.63 7.77 20.77
CA LEU A 550 5.82 8.57 21.02
C LEU A 550 6.99 7.70 21.54
N THR A 551 6.75 6.86 22.55
CA THR A 551 7.80 6.02 23.14
C THR A 551 8.30 4.97 22.15
N THR A 552 7.43 4.44 21.28
CA THR A 552 7.85 3.52 20.21
C THR A 552 8.73 4.20 19.16
N ILE A 553 8.33 5.38 18.65
CA ILE A 553 9.11 6.13 17.65
C ILE A 553 10.47 6.54 18.22
N ILE A 554 10.51 7.05 19.45
CA ILE A 554 11.76 7.41 20.13
C ILE A 554 12.63 6.17 20.33
N GLY A 555 12.04 5.04 20.75
CA GLY A 555 12.73 3.77 20.87
C GLY A 555 13.39 3.34 19.55
N PHE A 556 12.66 3.35 18.44
CA PHE A 556 13.21 3.04 17.13
C PHE A 556 14.30 4.01 16.67
N ALA A 557 14.13 5.31 16.91
CA ALA A 557 15.12 6.31 16.57
C ALA A 557 16.44 6.09 17.34
N LEU A 558 16.33 5.74 18.63
CA LEU A 558 17.46 5.44 19.50
C LEU A 558 18.18 4.16 19.07
N VAL A 559 17.45 3.07 18.82
CA VAL A 559 18.02 1.80 18.31
C VAL A 559 18.75 2.01 16.99
N ARG A 560 18.14 2.77 16.06
CA ARG A 560 18.77 3.08 14.77
C ARG A 560 20.04 3.90 14.94
N ARG A 561 20.03 4.91 15.81
CA ARG A 561 21.20 5.77 16.05
C ARG A 561 22.35 4.97 16.68
N LEU A 562 22.06 4.18 17.71
CA LEU A 562 23.07 3.34 18.37
C LEU A 562 23.61 2.23 17.47
N SER A 563 22.79 1.72 16.55
CA SER A 563 23.22 0.77 15.51
C SER A 563 24.17 1.42 14.49
N VAL A 564 23.87 2.63 14.03
CA VAL A 564 24.73 3.38 13.09
C VAL A 564 26.06 3.76 13.74
N ASP A 565 26.04 4.08 15.03
CA ASP A 565 27.23 4.38 15.82
C ASP A 565 28.00 3.11 16.25
N HIS A 566 27.58 1.92 15.81
CA HIS A 566 28.18 0.62 16.12
C HIS A 566 28.31 0.28 17.61
N ARG A 567 27.44 0.83 18.46
CA ARG A 567 27.44 0.60 19.93
C ARG A 567 26.63 -0.61 20.37
N ILE A 568 25.75 -1.11 19.50
CA ILE A 568 24.87 -2.26 19.74
C ILE A 568 25.07 -3.26 18.60
N GLY A 569 25.17 -4.54 18.93
CA GLY A 569 25.25 -5.64 17.97
C GLY A 569 23.92 -5.93 17.25
N PRO A 570 23.97 -6.63 16.10
CA PRO A 570 22.79 -6.91 15.27
C PRO A 570 21.71 -7.73 15.99
N LYS A 571 22.10 -8.59 16.96
CA LYS A 571 21.16 -9.40 17.75
C LYS A 571 20.30 -8.54 18.68
N ALA A 572 20.92 -7.59 19.38
CA ALA A 572 20.20 -6.68 20.27
C ALA A 572 19.33 -5.70 19.48
N VAL A 573 19.81 -5.19 18.33
CA VAL A 573 18.99 -4.39 17.41
C VAL A 573 17.73 -5.15 17.00
N TRP A 574 17.87 -6.42 16.61
CA TRP A 574 16.75 -7.27 16.23
C TRP A 574 15.71 -7.43 17.38
N ILE A 575 16.14 -7.79 18.58
CA ILE A 575 15.25 -7.95 19.74
C ILE A 575 14.53 -6.63 20.08
N LEU A 576 15.28 -5.54 20.17
CA LEU A 576 14.73 -4.22 20.48
C LEU A 576 13.73 -3.74 19.43
N THR A 577 14.02 -3.96 18.14
CA THR A 577 13.06 -3.62 17.08
C THR A 577 11.76 -4.40 17.22
N CYS A 578 11.81 -5.70 17.57
CA CYS A 578 10.62 -6.51 17.77
C CYS A 578 9.79 -6.02 18.97
N LEU A 579 10.45 -5.72 20.10
CA LEU A 579 9.80 -5.22 21.32
C LEU A 579 9.15 -3.83 21.13
N TYR A 580 9.81 -2.90 20.45
CA TYR A 580 9.19 -1.61 20.18
C TYR A 580 8.07 -1.73 19.13
N SER A 581 8.16 -2.63 18.14
CA SER A 581 7.06 -2.84 17.19
C SER A 581 5.86 -3.51 17.84
N SER A 582 6.06 -4.42 18.79
CA SER A 582 4.96 -5.13 19.46
C SER A 582 4.09 -4.18 20.29
N LYS A 583 4.62 -3.05 20.76
CA LYS A 583 3.80 -2.04 21.46
C LYS A 583 2.70 -1.46 20.58
N LEU A 584 2.91 -1.34 19.27
CA LEU A 584 1.91 -0.81 18.35
C LEU A 584 0.66 -1.70 18.26
N SER A 585 0.75 -3.00 18.58
CA SER A 585 -0.43 -3.88 18.57
C SER A 585 -1.45 -3.49 19.64
N MET A 586 -1.04 -2.82 20.72
CA MET A 586 -1.95 -2.31 21.75
C MET A 586 -3.00 -1.36 21.18
N LEU A 587 -2.64 -0.58 20.17
CA LEU A 587 -3.53 0.42 19.56
C LEU A 587 -4.67 -0.21 18.75
N PHE A 588 -4.50 -1.47 18.31
CA PHE A 588 -5.46 -2.17 17.47
C PHE A 588 -6.34 -3.13 18.28
N LEU A 589 -5.75 -3.87 19.23
CA LEU A 589 -6.46 -4.86 20.03
C LEU A 589 -6.13 -4.68 21.52
N THR A 590 -7.17 -4.45 22.33
CA THR A 590 -7.08 -4.30 23.78
C THR A 590 -7.29 -5.64 24.48
N SER A 591 -6.27 -6.51 24.45
CA SER A 591 -6.29 -7.78 25.19
C SER A 591 -5.03 -7.94 26.07
N LYS A 592 -5.15 -8.70 27.16
CA LYS A 592 -4.16 -8.78 28.25
C LYS A 592 -2.78 -9.26 27.77
N SER A 593 -2.75 -10.09 26.72
CA SER A 593 -1.55 -10.78 26.24
C SER A 593 -1.00 -10.25 24.90
N VAL A 594 -1.67 -9.26 24.29
CA VAL A 594 -1.45 -8.86 22.89
C VAL A 594 -0.01 -8.44 22.62
N VAL A 595 0.60 -7.62 23.50
CA VAL A 595 2.00 -7.18 23.34
C VAL A 595 2.99 -8.33 23.37
N TRP A 596 2.78 -9.29 24.27
CA TRP A 596 3.70 -10.41 24.44
C TRP A 596 3.58 -11.40 23.29
N VAL A 597 2.35 -11.66 22.87
CA VAL A 597 2.08 -12.51 21.71
C VAL A 597 2.64 -11.87 20.43
N SER A 598 2.40 -10.58 20.21
CA SER A 598 2.93 -9.88 19.04
C SER A 598 4.47 -9.83 19.06
N ALA A 599 5.10 -9.66 20.23
CA ALA A 599 6.55 -9.76 20.38
C ALA A 599 7.08 -11.15 20.02
N ILE A 600 6.44 -12.24 20.49
CA ILE A 600 6.83 -13.61 20.17
C ILE A 600 6.71 -13.89 18.67
N LEU A 601 5.59 -13.49 18.05
CA LEU A 601 5.39 -13.66 16.61
C LEU A 601 6.41 -12.86 15.79
N LEU A 602 6.67 -11.60 16.16
CA LEU A 602 7.68 -10.76 15.50
C LEU A 602 9.08 -11.35 15.62
N LEU A 603 9.45 -11.88 16.80
CA LEU A 603 10.72 -12.58 17.02
C LEU A 603 10.80 -13.88 16.20
N ALA A 604 9.70 -14.60 15.97
CA ALA A 604 9.73 -15.79 15.12
C ALA A 604 9.96 -15.45 13.63
N ILE A 605 9.33 -14.38 13.13
CA ILE A 605 9.25 -14.07 11.69
C ILE A 605 10.41 -13.22 11.18
N SER A 606 10.92 -12.29 12.00
CA SER A 606 11.91 -11.29 11.58
C SER A 606 13.39 -11.73 11.44
N PRO A 607 13.88 -12.87 11.98
CA PRO A 607 15.28 -13.30 11.83
C PRO A 607 15.82 -13.30 10.39
N PRO A 608 15.10 -13.82 9.37
CA PRO A 608 15.56 -13.80 7.98
C PRO A 608 15.71 -12.38 7.41
N LEU A 609 14.97 -11.41 7.94
CA LEU A 609 14.98 -10.03 7.44
C LEU A 609 16.03 -9.16 8.13
N LEU A 610 16.25 -9.38 9.43
CA LEU A 610 17.04 -8.50 10.28
C LEU A 610 18.39 -9.09 10.69
N LEU A 611 18.48 -10.39 10.97
CA LEU A 611 19.71 -11.02 11.47
C LEU A 611 20.64 -11.49 10.36
N TYR A 612 20.10 -12.11 9.32
CA TYR A 612 20.89 -12.73 8.24
C TYR A 612 21.09 -11.82 7.01
N ARG A 613 20.71 -10.54 7.10
CA ARG A 613 20.78 -9.59 6.00
C ARG A 613 22.20 -9.05 5.80
N ASP A 614 23.01 -9.75 5.02
CA ASP A 614 24.28 -9.21 4.51
C ASP A 614 24.06 -8.36 3.25
N LYS A 615 24.32 -7.05 3.36
CA LYS A 615 24.20 -6.10 2.22
C LYS A 615 25.26 -6.33 1.12
N SER A 616 26.30 -7.12 1.37
CA SER A 616 27.49 -7.23 0.51
C SER A 616 27.53 -8.47 -0.40
N ARG A 617 26.66 -9.47 -0.20
CA ARG A 617 26.64 -10.68 -1.03
C ARG A 617 25.22 -11.06 -1.46
N THR A 618 25.06 -11.32 -2.76
CA THR A 618 23.81 -11.77 -3.40
C THR A 618 23.46 -13.24 -3.15
N ALA A 619 24.32 -13.99 -2.44
CA ALA A 619 24.12 -15.40 -2.15
C ALA A 619 23.87 -15.64 -0.64
N SER A 620 22.80 -16.39 -0.39
CA SER A 620 22.35 -16.87 0.92
C SER A 620 23.42 -17.63 1.72
N LYS A 621 23.53 -17.33 3.03
CA LYS A 621 24.41 -18.03 3.98
C LYS A 621 23.69 -19.06 4.86
N MET A 622 22.35 -19.14 4.84
CA MET A 622 21.61 -19.92 5.83
C MET A 622 21.63 -21.41 5.50
N LYS A 623 22.04 -22.25 6.46
CA LYS A 623 22.09 -23.72 6.27
C LYS A 623 20.67 -24.29 6.23
N ALA A 624 20.45 -25.38 5.50
CA ALA A 624 19.13 -26.01 5.36
C ALA A 624 18.49 -26.36 6.72
N TRP A 625 19.26 -26.94 7.65
CA TRP A 625 18.80 -27.21 9.03
C TRP A 625 18.29 -25.95 9.75
N GLN A 626 18.96 -24.81 9.60
CA GLN A 626 18.52 -23.55 10.19
C GLN A 626 17.20 -23.09 9.57
N GLY A 627 17.00 -23.31 8.25
CA GLY A 627 15.74 -23.05 7.56
C GLY A 627 14.58 -23.84 8.16
N TYR A 628 14.75 -25.15 8.34
CA TYR A 628 13.74 -26.00 8.96
C TYR A 628 13.50 -25.63 10.45
N ALA A 629 14.55 -25.31 11.20
CA ALA A 629 14.43 -24.85 12.58
C ALA A 629 13.63 -23.54 12.69
N HIS A 630 13.87 -22.57 11.81
CA HIS A 630 13.09 -21.33 11.81
C HIS A 630 11.63 -21.55 11.37
N ALA A 631 11.38 -22.40 10.38
CA ALA A 631 10.02 -22.75 9.96
C ALA A 631 9.23 -23.46 11.08
N THR A 632 9.87 -24.35 11.83
CA THR A 632 9.24 -25.02 13.00
C THR A 632 8.97 -24.05 14.14
N VAL A 633 9.89 -23.13 14.44
CA VAL A 633 9.66 -22.06 15.43
C VAL A 633 8.49 -21.16 15.00
N VAL A 634 8.39 -20.80 13.72
CA VAL A 634 7.24 -20.04 13.18
C VAL A 634 5.93 -20.81 13.39
N ALA A 635 5.88 -22.08 13.00
CA ALA A 635 4.67 -22.91 13.16
C ALA A 635 4.24 -23.03 14.63
N LEU A 636 5.18 -23.29 15.54
CA LEU A 636 4.92 -23.37 16.97
C LEU A 636 4.46 -22.03 17.55
N SER A 637 5.07 -20.92 17.11
CA SER A 637 4.68 -19.58 17.56
C SER A 637 3.26 -19.22 17.15
N VAL A 638 2.87 -19.47 15.90
CA VAL A 638 1.50 -19.21 15.41
C VAL A 638 0.49 -20.08 16.16
N TRP A 639 0.83 -21.34 16.43
CA TRP A 639 -0.04 -22.25 17.19
C TRP A 639 -0.22 -21.83 18.65
N PHE A 640 0.87 -21.39 19.32
CA PHE A 640 0.83 -20.89 20.69
C PHE A 640 0.02 -19.59 20.80
N CYS A 641 0.12 -18.72 19.79
CA CYS A 641 -0.52 -17.42 19.72
C CYS A 641 -1.94 -17.43 19.12
N ARG A 642 -2.54 -18.61 18.91
CA ARG A 642 -3.82 -18.74 18.19
C ARG A 642 -4.99 -17.97 18.82
N GLU A 643 -5.10 -17.93 20.14
CA GLU A 643 -6.26 -17.31 20.81
C GLU A 643 -6.31 -15.79 20.51
N THR A 644 -5.16 -15.10 20.56
CA THR A 644 -5.10 -13.69 20.17
C THR A 644 -5.31 -13.46 18.67
N ILE A 645 -4.93 -14.42 17.83
CA ILE A 645 -5.20 -14.37 16.39
C ILE A 645 -6.72 -14.48 16.17
N PHE A 646 -7.39 -15.34 16.94
CA PHE A 646 -8.84 -15.52 16.88
C PHE A 646 -9.58 -14.28 17.41
N GLU A 647 -9.12 -13.68 18.52
CA GLU A 647 -9.64 -12.41 19.03
C GLU A 647 -9.47 -11.27 18.01
N ALA A 648 -8.28 -11.13 17.41
CA ALA A 648 -8.03 -10.13 16.36
C ALA A 648 -8.96 -10.31 15.16
N LEU A 649 -9.25 -11.56 14.82
CA LEU A 649 -10.09 -11.88 13.68
C LEU A 649 -11.57 -11.68 13.99
N GLN A 650 -12.01 -11.98 15.21
CA GLN A 650 -13.34 -11.63 15.70
C GLN A 650 -13.55 -10.12 15.73
N TRP A 651 -12.53 -9.36 16.17
CA TRP A 651 -12.56 -7.89 16.13
C TRP A 651 -12.71 -7.37 14.70
N TRP A 652 -11.98 -7.96 13.74
CA TRP A 652 -12.07 -7.57 12.33
C TRP A 652 -13.42 -7.90 11.69
N ASN A 653 -13.97 -9.10 11.95
CA ASN A 653 -15.22 -9.54 11.35
C ASN A 653 -16.47 -9.01 12.08
N GLY A 654 -16.33 -8.51 13.31
CA GLY A 654 -17.45 -8.11 14.18
C GLY A 654 -18.36 -9.25 14.65
N ARG A 655 -18.10 -10.49 14.20
CA ARG A 655 -18.86 -11.71 14.52
C ARG A 655 -17.89 -12.85 14.85
N PRO A 656 -18.30 -13.83 15.67
CA PRO A 656 -17.43 -14.97 15.95
C PRO A 656 -17.15 -15.74 14.65
N PRO A 657 -15.88 -15.93 14.28
CA PRO A 657 -15.50 -16.54 13.00
C PRO A 657 -15.70 -18.06 12.98
N SER A 658 -16.01 -18.60 11.80
CA SER A 658 -16.16 -20.05 11.60
C SER A 658 -14.86 -20.83 11.81
N ASP A 659 -14.97 -22.09 12.22
CA ASP A 659 -13.83 -22.97 12.52
C ASP A 659 -12.84 -23.11 11.36
N GLY A 660 -13.38 -23.28 10.13
CA GLY A 660 -12.58 -23.38 8.92
C GLY A 660 -11.81 -22.10 8.61
N LEU A 661 -12.40 -20.94 8.91
CA LEU A 661 -11.75 -19.65 8.77
C LEU A 661 -10.61 -19.51 9.80
N LEU A 662 -10.84 -19.87 11.06
CA LEU A 662 -9.82 -19.81 12.11
C LEU A 662 -8.59 -20.67 11.78
N LEU A 663 -8.80 -21.93 11.41
CA LEU A 663 -7.71 -22.83 11.03
C LEU A 663 -7.02 -22.37 9.73
N GLY A 664 -7.81 -21.91 8.75
CA GLY A 664 -7.30 -21.38 7.49
C GLY A 664 -6.38 -20.19 7.70
N PHE A 665 -6.73 -19.27 8.59
CA PHE A 665 -5.88 -18.14 8.96
C PHE A 665 -4.59 -18.57 9.66
N CYS A 666 -4.62 -19.55 10.57
CA CYS A 666 -3.39 -20.09 11.16
C CYS A 666 -2.45 -20.67 10.09
N ILE A 667 -2.97 -21.49 9.18
CA ILE A 667 -2.17 -22.09 8.09
C ILE A 667 -1.63 -21.00 7.16
N LEU A 668 -2.47 -20.05 6.76
CA LEU A 668 -2.08 -18.94 5.90
C LEU A 668 -0.95 -18.11 6.54
N LEU A 669 -1.09 -17.76 7.83
CA LEU A 669 -0.10 -16.99 8.58
C LEU A 669 1.23 -17.74 8.68
N THR A 670 1.23 -19.04 8.95
CA THR A 670 2.47 -19.85 8.93
C THR A 670 3.14 -19.85 7.56
N GLY A 671 2.36 -19.98 6.49
CA GLY A 671 2.86 -19.93 5.11
C GLY A 671 3.49 -18.58 4.75
N LEU A 672 2.77 -17.49 5.03
CA LEU A 672 3.23 -16.12 4.78
C LEU A 672 4.49 -15.78 5.60
N ALA A 673 4.52 -16.18 6.87
CA ALA A 673 5.68 -16.02 7.75
C ALA A 673 6.94 -16.74 7.24
N CYS A 674 6.78 -17.85 6.50
CA CYS A 674 7.90 -18.59 5.91
C CYS A 674 8.40 -18.00 4.57
N VAL A 675 7.67 -17.08 3.92
CA VAL A 675 8.04 -16.51 2.61
C VAL A 675 9.42 -15.82 2.64
N PRO A 676 9.77 -14.97 3.61
CA PRO A 676 11.09 -14.33 3.66
C PRO A 676 12.26 -15.33 3.73
N ILE A 677 12.06 -16.48 4.39
CA ILE A 677 13.07 -17.54 4.48
C ILE A 677 13.38 -18.06 3.08
N VAL A 678 12.36 -18.42 2.30
CA VAL A 678 12.57 -19.02 0.97
C VAL A 678 12.90 -17.97 -0.10
N ALA A 679 12.28 -16.79 -0.07
CA ALA A 679 12.50 -15.74 -1.05
C ALA A 679 13.93 -15.17 -0.98
N LEU A 680 14.47 -14.96 0.23
CA LEU A 680 15.79 -14.37 0.43
C LEU A 680 16.91 -15.42 0.52
N HIS A 681 16.68 -16.54 1.21
CA HIS A 681 17.75 -17.51 1.51
C HIS A 681 17.70 -18.78 0.65
N PHE A 682 16.52 -19.28 0.28
CA PHE A 682 16.39 -20.50 -0.51
C PHE A 682 15.83 -20.23 -1.91
N SER A 683 16.18 -19.09 -2.50
CA SER A 683 15.71 -18.69 -3.83
C SER A 683 16.12 -19.67 -4.94
N HIS A 684 17.22 -20.41 -4.73
CA HIS A 684 17.73 -21.46 -5.61
C HIS A 684 16.95 -22.79 -5.51
N VAL A 685 16.26 -23.03 -4.40
CA VAL A 685 15.54 -24.29 -4.16
C VAL A 685 14.10 -24.16 -4.67
N MET A 686 13.87 -24.62 -5.90
CA MET A 686 12.55 -24.55 -6.53
C MET A 686 11.47 -25.35 -5.79
N SER A 687 11.82 -26.48 -5.16
CA SER A 687 10.87 -27.27 -4.36
C SER A 687 10.33 -26.49 -3.16
N ALA A 688 11.18 -25.72 -2.47
CA ALA A 688 10.77 -24.90 -1.32
C ALA A 688 9.77 -23.79 -1.73
N LYS A 689 10.02 -23.12 -2.87
CA LYS A 689 9.08 -22.13 -3.44
C LYS A 689 7.72 -22.75 -3.71
N ARG A 690 7.70 -23.93 -4.32
CA ARG A 690 6.46 -24.65 -4.66
C ARG A 690 5.70 -25.11 -3.41
N CYS A 691 6.41 -25.63 -2.40
CA CYS A 691 5.79 -26.05 -1.14
C CYS A 691 5.15 -24.87 -0.39
N ILE A 692 5.79 -23.70 -0.37
CA ILE A 692 5.19 -22.49 0.23
C ILE A 692 3.92 -22.06 -0.52
N VAL A 693 3.94 -22.09 -1.85
CA VAL A 693 2.74 -21.77 -2.65
C VAL A 693 1.60 -22.73 -2.29
N LEU A 694 1.88 -24.02 -2.11
CA LEU A 694 0.89 -24.99 -1.65
C LEU A 694 0.37 -24.67 -0.25
N VAL A 695 1.24 -24.38 0.73
CA VAL A 695 0.80 -24.03 2.10
C VAL A 695 -0.06 -22.76 2.11
N VAL A 696 0.34 -21.71 1.38
CA VAL A 696 -0.46 -20.48 1.29
C VAL A 696 -1.81 -20.77 0.62
N ALA A 697 -1.83 -21.58 -0.43
CA ALA A 697 -3.07 -21.99 -1.08
C ALA A 697 -3.97 -22.83 -0.16
N THR A 698 -3.41 -23.73 0.66
CA THR A 698 -4.18 -24.48 1.67
C THR A 698 -4.89 -23.53 2.63
N GLY A 699 -4.18 -22.54 3.18
CA GLY A 699 -4.78 -21.55 4.09
C GLY A 699 -5.89 -20.74 3.43
N LEU A 700 -5.67 -20.26 2.19
CA LEU A 700 -6.68 -19.51 1.43
C LEU A 700 -7.92 -20.35 1.13
N LEU A 701 -7.75 -21.63 0.77
CA LEU A 701 -8.88 -22.53 0.50
C LEU A 701 -9.72 -22.78 1.75
N PHE A 702 -9.09 -22.93 2.92
CA PHE A 702 -9.81 -23.06 4.19
C PHE A 702 -10.58 -21.77 4.54
N ILE A 703 -10.03 -20.59 4.24
CA ILE A 703 -10.71 -19.31 4.46
C ILE A 703 -11.91 -19.13 3.52
N LEU A 704 -11.76 -19.50 2.25
CA LEU A 704 -12.80 -19.34 1.23
C LEU A 704 -13.93 -20.37 1.39
N MET A 705 -13.58 -21.63 1.63
CA MET A 705 -14.55 -22.74 1.69
C MET A 705 -15.12 -22.98 3.08
N GLN A 706 -14.46 -22.46 4.12
CA GLN A 706 -14.86 -22.56 5.54
C GLN A 706 -15.35 -23.97 5.94
N PRO A 707 -14.56 -25.03 5.72
CA PRO A 707 -14.98 -26.39 6.03
C PRO A 707 -15.17 -26.52 7.55
N PRO A 708 -16.28 -27.09 8.04
CA PRO A 708 -16.47 -27.28 9.47
C PRO A 708 -15.54 -28.40 9.96
N ILE A 709 -14.87 -28.13 11.09
CA ILE A 709 -13.86 -29.02 11.66
C ILE A 709 -14.56 -30.08 12.54
N PRO A 710 -14.22 -31.37 12.44
CA PRO A 710 -14.81 -32.39 13.31
C PRO A 710 -14.56 -32.10 14.80
N LEU A 711 -15.56 -32.34 15.64
CA LEU A 711 -15.54 -32.06 17.09
C LEU A 711 -14.37 -32.73 17.84
N SER A 712 -13.84 -33.83 17.30
CA SER A 712 -12.67 -34.54 17.84
C SER A 712 -11.36 -33.77 17.69
N TRP A 713 -11.30 -32.81 16.76
CA TRP A 713 -10.11 -32.01 16.47
C TRP A 713 -10.14 -30.62 17.14
N THR A 714 -11.32 -30.18 17.59
CA THR A 714 -11.48 -28.93 18.32
C THR A 714 -11.09 -29.10 19.78
N TYR A 715 -9.85 -28.74 20.11
CA TYR A 715 -9.37 -28.71 21.50
C TYR A 715 -9.94 -27.49 22.23
N ARG A 716 -10.75 -27.72 23.29
CA ARG A 716 -11.07 -26.90 24.49
C ARG A 716 -10.97 -25.34 24.45
N SER A 717 -11.07 -24.67 23.31
CA SER A 717 -11.18 -23.20 23.22
C SER A 717 -12.65 -22.79 23.33
N GLU A 718 -12.97 -21.94 24.30
CA GLU A 718 -14.33 -21.43 24.53
C GLU A 718 -14.82 -20.53 23.38
N ILE A 719 -13.90 -19.84 22.69
CA ILE A 719 -14.19 -18.97 21.53
C ILE A 719 -14.67 -19.82 20.33
N ILE A 720 -14.01 -20.96 20.08
CA ILE A 720 -14.40 -21.92 19.04
C ILE A 720 -15.78 -22.54 19.35
N ARG A 721 -16.06 -22.80 20.63
CA ARG A 721 -17.38 -23.30 21.06
C ARG A 721 -18.48 -22.27 20.84
N ALA A 722 -18.20 -20.99 21.13
CA ALA A 722 -19.14 -19.89 20.91
C ALA A 722 -19.41 -19.61 19.42
N ALA A 723 -18.39 -19.74 18.55
CA ALA A 723 -18.54 -19.58 17.11
C ALA A 723 -19.46 -20.60 16.44
N ARG A 724 -19.54 -21.81 17.00
CA ARG A 724 -20.43 -22.87 16.51
C ARG A 724 -21.87 -22.74 17.00
N GLN A 725 -22.10 -21.89 18.01
CA GLN A 725 -23.41 -21.65 18.64
C GLN A 725 -23.84 -20.19 18.41
N SER A 726 -23.83 -19.73 17.15
CA SER A 726 -24.49 -18.48 16.79
C SER A 726 -25.98 -18.62 17.12
N ALA A 727 -26.40 -17.98 18.22
CA ALA A 727 -27.78 -17.95 18.66
C ALA A 727 -28.73 -17.41 17.58
N ASP A 728 -28.22 -16.58 16.66
CA ASP A 728 -28.93 -16.05 15.50
C ASP A 728 -29.24 -17.12 14.45
N ASP A 729 -28.33 -18.03 14.11
CA ASP A 729 -28.62 -19.04 13.07
C ASP A 729 -29.64 -20.06 13.56
N ILE A 730 -29.59 -20.41 14.84
CA ILE A 730 -30.53 -21.32 15.49
C ILE A 730 -31.90 -20.64 15.67
N SER A 731 -31.93 -19.33 15.95
CA SER A 731 -33.19 -18.58 16.15
C SER A 731 -33.87 -18.15 14.84
N ILE A 732 -33.09 -17.87 13.79
CA ILE A 732 -33.62 -17.44 12.48
C ILE A 732 -34.04 -18.65 11.63
N TYR A 733 -33.26 -19.73 11.64
CA TYR A 733 -33.46 -20.87 10.72
C TYR A 733 -33.90 -22.18 11.38
N GLY A 734 -33.99 -22.23 12.72
CA GLY A 734 -34.33 -23.45 13.46
C GLY A 734 -33.26 -24.54 13.35
N PHE A 735 -33.60 -25.76 13.79
CA PHE A 735 -32.72 -26.94 13.63
C PHE A 735 -32.57 -27.29 12.14
N MET A 736 -31.57 -26.72 11.47
CA MET A 736 -31.23 -27.11 10.11
C MET A 736 -30.76 -28.58 10.08
N ALA A 737 -31.32 -29.37 9.17
CA ALA A 737 -30.80 -30.69 8.84
C ALA A 737 -29.29 -30.59 8.56
N SER A 738 -28.50 -31.44 9.21
CA SER A 738 -27.05 -31.43 9.10
C SER A 738 -26.63 -31.66 7.64
N LYS A 739 -26.21 -30.59 6.95
CA LYS A 739 -25.58 -30.74 5.63
C LYS A 739 -24.36 -31.65 5.76
N PRO A 740 -24.15 -32.63 4.87
CA PRO A 740 -22.95 -33.46 4.90
C PRO A 740 -21.73 -32.56 4.69
N THR A 741 -20.81 -32.56 5.65
CA THR A 741 -19.71 -31.59 5.71
C THR A 741 -18.43 -32.03 5.00
N TRP A 742 -18.30 -33.33 4.72
CA TRP A 742 -17.15 -33.95 4.05
C TRP A 742 -16.94 -33.57 2.56
N PRO A 743 -17.95 -33.18 1.75
CA PRO A 743 -17.72 -32.84 0.34
C PRO A 743 -16.78 -31.64 0.15
N SER A 744 -16.86 -30.64 1.04
CA SER A 744 -15.98 -29.46 1.02
C SER A 744 -14.49 -29.84 1.15
N TRP A 745 -14.18 -30.86 1.96
CA TRP A 745 -12.82 -31.37 2.14
C TRP A 745 -12.28 -32.04 0.87
N LEU A 746 -13.14 -32.74 0.12
CA LEU A 746 -12.77 -33.32 -1.17
C LEU A 746 -12.47 -32.25 -2.22
N LEU A 747 -13.24 -31.16 -2.24
CA LEU A 747 -12.97 -30.05 -3.15
C LEU A 747 -11.62 -29.38 -2.83
N ILE A 748 -11.32 -29.14 -1.56
CA ILE A 748 -10.03 -28.60 -1.13
C ILE A 748 -8.89 -29.53 -1.56
N LEU A 749 -9.03 -30.84 -1.34
CA LEU A 749 -8.03 -31.83 -1.76
C LEU A 749 -7.82 -31.81 -3.28
N ALA A 750 -8.91 -31.73 -4.05
CA ALA A 750 -8.88 -31.67 -5.51
C ALA A 750 -8.10 -30.43 -6.01
N ILE A 751 -8.38 -29.24 -5.46
CA ILE A 751 -7.69 -28.01 -5.84
C ILE A 751 -6.20 -28.04 -5.44
N LEU A 752 -5.87 -28.66 -4.30
CA LEU A 752 -4.47 -28.80 -3.87
C LEU A 752 -3.69 -29.78 -4.74
N LEU A 753 -4.32 -30.89 -5.15
CA LEU A 753 -3.73 -31.84 -6.08
C LEU A 753 -3.47 -31.20 -7.44
N THR A 754 -4.39 -30.37 -7.96
CA THR A 754 -4.17 -29.66 -9.24
C THR A 754 -3.07 -28.63 -9.14
N LEU A 755 -2.98 -27.90 -8.03
CA LEU A 755 -1.91 -26.94 -7.80
C LEU A 755 -0.56 -27.64 -7.64
N ALA A 756 -0.51 -28.79 -6.96
CA ALA A 756 0.69 -29.61 -6.80
C ALA A 756 1.16 -30.21 -8.14
N ALA A 757 0.20 -30.56 -9.01
CA ALA A 757 0.44 -31.01 -10.37
C ALA A 757 1.03 -29.90 -11.25
N ALA A 758 0.37 -28.74 -11.30
CA ALA A 758 0.78 -27.59 -12.10
C ALA A 758 2.15 -27.03 -11.66
N THR A 759 2.41 -27.01 -10.35
CA THR A 759 3.70 -26.59 -9.81
C THR A 759 4.79 -27.66 -9.97
N SER A 760 4.47 -28.85 -10.51
CA SER A 760 5.36 -30.01 -10.65
C SER A 760 6.03 -30.44 -9.34
N VAL A 761 5.32 -30.30 -8.22
CA VAL A 761 5.67 -30.99 -6.96
C VAL A 761 5.44 -32.48 -7.14
N ILE A 762 4.35 -32.84 -7.82
CA ILE A 762 4.08 -34.20 -8.27
C ILE A 762 4.52 -34.32 -9.75
N PRO A 763 5.40 -35.27 -10.10
CA PRO A 763 5.97 -35.37 -11.46
C PRO A 763 5.03 -36.01 -12.49
N ILE A 764 3.82 -35.48 -12.67
CA ILE A 764 2.78 -35.97 -13.62
C ILE A 764 3.21 -35.87 -15.10
N LYS A 765 4.16 -34.97 -15.40
CA LYS A 765 4.67 -34.79 -16.75
C LYS A 765 5.42 -36.03 -17.28
N TYR A 766 6.06 -36.80 -16.39
CA TYR A 766 6.98 -37.86 -16.79
C TYR A 766 6.37 -39.27 -16.73
N ILE A 767 5.34 -39.48 -15.89
CA ILE A 767 4.77 -40.81 -15.61
C ILE A 767 3.29 -40.82 -16.06
N VAL A 768 2.96 -41.63 -17.07
CA VAL A 768 1.62 -41.70 -17.66
C VAL A 768 0.60 -42.35 -16.72
N GLU A 769 0.99 -43.39 -15.97
CA GLU A 769 0.11 -44.06 -15.00
C GLU A 769 -0.33 -43.11 -13.89
N LEU A 770 0.63 -42.33 -13.36
CA LEU A 770 0.35 -41.32 -12.33
C LEU A 770 -0.55 -40.20 -12.88
N ARG A 771 -0.41 -39.84 -14.16
CA ARG A 771 -1.30 -38.89 -14.85
C ARG A 771 -2.73 -39.42 -14.97
N ALA A 772 -2.89 -40.68 -15.35
CA ALA A 772 -4.21 -41.31 -15.45
C ALA A 772 -4.88 -41.41 -14.08
N PHE A 773 -4.14 -41.87 -13.07
CA PHE A 773 -4.63 -41.93 -11.69
C PHE A 773 -5.04 -40.55 -11.16
N TYR A 774 -4.22 -39.53 -11.42
CA TYR A 774 -4.54 -38.14 -11.07
C TYR A 774 -5.81 -37.64 -11.76
N ALA A 775 -5.96 -37.85 -13.06
CA ALA A 775 -7.15 -37.42 -13.80
C ALA A 775 -8.43 -38.08 -13.25
N ILE A 776 -8.39 -39.39 -13.00
CA ILE A 776 -9.52 -40.14 -12.42
C ILE A 776 -9.83 -39.65 -11.00
N ALA A 777 -8.82 -39.51 -10.14
CA ALA A 777 -9.01 -39.04 -8.77
C ALA A 777 -9.62 -37.62 -8.72
N MET A 778 -9.20 -36.73 -9.62
CA MET A 778 -9.76 -35.38 -9.77
C MET A 778 -11.21 -35.39 -10.23
N GLY A 779 -11.53 -36.21 -11.24
CA GLY A 779 -12.89 -36.37 -11.74
C GLY A 779 -13.85 -36.93 -10.70
N ILE A 780 -13.42 -37.93 -9.92
CA ILE A 780 -14.21 -38.49 -8.83
C ILE A 780 -14.43 -37.45 -7.73
N ALA A 781 -13.38 -36.75 -7.28
CA ALA A 781 -13.51 -35.77 -6.19
C ALA A 781 -14.47 -34.62 -6.56
N LEU A 782 -14.35 -34.07 -7.78
CA LEU A 782 -15.25 -33.01 -8.27
C LEU A 782 -16.68 -33.54 -8.53
N GLY A 783 -16.80 -34.72 -9.13
CA GLY A 783 -18.10 -35.35 -9.39
C GLY A 783 -18.85 -35.62 -8.09
N VAL A 784 -18.19 -36.20 -7.10
CA VAL A 784 -18.78 -36.48 -5.78
C VAL A 784 -19.17 -35.18 -5.09
N TYR A 785 -18.32 -34.15 -5.12
CA TYR A 785 -18.63 -32.82 -4.57
C TYR A 785 -19.90 -32.21 -5.20
N ILE A 786 -19.95 -32.09 -6.53
CA ILE A 786 -21.10 -31.52 -7.25
C ILE A 786 -22.36 -32.31 -6.94
N SER A 787 -22.23 -33.63 -6.92
CA SER A 787 -23.35 -34.53 -6.68
C SER A 787 -23.92 -34.40 -5.26
N ALA A 788 -23.07 -34.28 -4.23
CA ALA A 788 -23.49 -34.18 -2.84
C ALA A 788 -24.03 -32.79 -2.46
N GLU A 789 -23.50 -31.71 -3.07
CA GLU A 789 -23.86 -30.34 -2.73
C GLU A 789 -25.12 -29.85 -3.46
N PHE A 790 -25.26 -30.18 -4.76
CA PHE A 790 -26.32 -29.61 -5.61
C PHE A 790 -27.45 -30.59 -5.94
N PHE A 791 -27.20 -31.91 -5.89
CA PHE A 791 -28.16 -32.93 -6.36
C PHE A 791 -28.55 -33.93 -5.26
N LEU A 792 -29.16 -33.47 -4.18
CA LEU A 792 -29.64 -34.35 -3.11
C LEU A 792 -30.73 -35.32 -3.67
N GLN A 793 -30.59 -36.63 -3.39
CA GLN A 793 -31.60 -37.70 -3.53
C GLN A 793 -31.72 -38.52 -4.84
N ALA A 794 -30.68 -38.66 -5.69
CA ALA A 794 -30.73 -39.63 -6.80
C ALA A 794 -29.39 -40.36 -7.06
N ALA A 795 -29.27 -41.61 -6.59
CA ALA A 795 -28.07 -42.46 -6.75
C ALA A 795 -27.62 -42.64 -8.20
N VAL A 796 -28.58 -42.84 -9.12
CA VAL A 796 -28.30 -43.01 -10.56
C VAL A 796 -27.75 -41.71 -11.17
N LEU A 797 -28.28 -40.56 -10.75
CA LEU A 797 -27.81 -39.24 -11.21
C LEU A 797 -26.41 -38.93 -10.66
N HIS A 798 -26.13 -39.27 -9.39
CA HIS A 798 -24.79 -39.13 -8.80
C HIS A 798 -23.74 -39.91 -9.58
N ALA A 799 -24.00 -41.18 -9.91
CA ALA A 799 -23.08 -42.01 -10.69
C ALA A 799 -22.79 -41.39 -12.07
N LEU A 800 -23.83 -40.87 -12.71
CA LEU A 800 -23.76 -40.34 -14.06
C LEU A 800 -23.06 -38.97 -14.11
N ILE A 801 -23.24 -38.10 -13.12
CA ILE A 801 -22.46 -36.87 -12.92
C ILE A 801 -20.99 -37.18 -12.60
N VAL A 802 -20.70 -38.22 -11.80
CA VAL A 802 -19.31 -38.63 -11.54
C VAL A 802 -18.63 -39.09 -12.83
N VAL A 803 -19.31 -39.90 -13.65
CA VAL A 803 -18.79 -40.33 -14.95
C VAL A 803 -18.50 -39.14 -15.87
N THR A 804 -19.40 -38.15 -15.95
CA THR A 804 -19.19 -36.97 -16.81
C THR A 804 -17.97 -36.16 -16.36
N MET A 805 -17.79 -35.98 -15.04
CA MET A 805 -16.63 -35.27 -14.48
C MET A 805 -15.32 -36.05 -14.65
N VAL A 806 -15.34 -37.38 -14.58
CA VAL A 806 -14.18 -38.23 -14.90
C VAL A 806 -13.82 -38.11 -16.38
N CYS A 807 -14.79 -38.14 -17.30
CA CYS A 807 -14.54 -37.96 -18.72
C CYS A 807 -13.98 -36.56 -19.04
N ALA A 808 -14.55 -35.51 -18.44
CA ALA A 808 -14.07 -34.14 -18.61
C ALA A 808 -12.64 -33.96 -18.08
N SER A 809 -12.35 -34.41 -16.85
CA SER A 809 -11.01 -34.32 -16.27
C SER A 809 -9.97 -35.15 -17.04
N PHE A 810 -10.33 -36.34 -17.51
CA PHE A 810 -9.47 -37.17 -18.36
C PHE A 810 -9.17 -36.48 -19.69
N PHE A 811 -10.18 -35.88 -20.34
CA PHE A 811 -9.98 -35.11 -21.57
C PHE A 811 -8.97 -33.98 -21.35
N VAL A 812 -9.19 -33.15 -20.32
CA VAL A 812 -8.38 -31.96 -20.00
C VAL A 812 -6.94 -32.29 -19.61
N VAL A 813 -6.73 -33.32 -18.81
CA VAL A 813 -5.36 -33.66 -18.39
C VAL A 813 -4.53 -34.21 -19.56
N PHE A 814 -5.15 -34.95 -20.49
CA PHE A 814 -4.48 -35.57 -21.62
C PHE A 814 -4.41 -34.69 -22.88
N THR A 815 -5.21 -33.63 -22.99
CA THR A 815 -5.00 -32.53 -23.95
C THR A 815 -3.74 -31.74 -23.59
N HIS A 816 -3.63 -31.26 -22.33
CA HIS A 816 -2.47 -30.48 -21.88
C HIS A 816 -1.18 -31.31 -21.76
N PHE A 817 -1.28 -32.58 -21.34
CA PHE A 817 -0.16 -33.50 -21.33
C PHE A 817 -0.46 -34.74 -22.20
N PRO A 818 -0.13 -34.68 -23.50
CA PRO A 818 -0.42 -35.77 -24.42
C PRO A 818 0.50 -36.98 -24.22
N SER A 819 -0.01 -38.15 -24.62
CA SER A 819 0.67 -39.44 -24.64
C SER A 819 0.48 -40.11 -26.00
N ALA A 820 1.26 -41.15 -26.31
CA ALA A 820 1.19 -41.81 -27.61
C ALA A 820 -0.17 -42.47 -27.91
N SER A 821 -0.93 -42.86 -26.88
CA SER A 821 -2.26 -43.45 -27.01
C SER A 821 -3.40 -42.44 -26.90
N SER A 822 -3.17 -41.24 -26.35
CA SER A 822 -4.25 -40.28 -26.06
C SER A 822 -4.82 -39.61 -27.31
N THR A 823 -4.03 -39.44 -28.39
CA THR A 823 -4.49 -38.79 -29.62
C THR A 823 -5.59 -39.56 -30.35
N LYS A 824 -5.65 -40.89 -30.17
CA LYS A 824 -6.70 -41.75 -30.73
C LYS A 824 -7.94 -41.84 -29.84
N LEU A 825 -7.76 -41.76 -28.52
CA LEU A 825 -8.81 -42.01 -27.54
C LEU A 825 -9.61 -40.76 -27.17
N LEU A 826 -9.00 -39.56 -27.22
CA LEU A 826 -9.64 -38.30 -26.85
C LEU A 826 -10.93 -37.96 -27.63
N PRO A 827 -10.98 -38.12 -28.97
CA PRO A 827 -12.21 -37.84 -29.73
C PRO A 827 -13.39 -38.70 -29.28
N TRP A 828 -13.13 -39.98 -28.94
CA TRP A 828 -14.15 -40.89 -28.42
C TRP A 828 -14.61 -40.51 -27.01
N VAL A 829 -13.70 -40.03 -26.15
CA VAL A 829 -14.06 -39.51 -24.81
C VAL A 829 -14.92 -38.25 -24.93
N PHE A 830 -14.62 -37.36 -25.87
CA PHE A 830 -15.46 -36.19 -26.13
C PHE A 830 -16.83 -36.56 -26.69
N ALA A 831 -16.89 -37.51 -27.63
CA ALA A 831 -18.17 -38.02 -28.16
C ALA A 831 -19.04 -38.62 -27.04
N LEU A 832 -18.43 -39.37 -26.11
CA LEU A 832 -19.12 -39.90 -24.93
C LEU A 832 -19.60 -38.78 -23.99
N LEU A 833 -18.82 -37.72 -23.78
CA LEU A 833 -19.24 -36.54 -23.01
C LEU A 833 -20.46 -35.84 -23.63
N VAL A 834 -20.46 -35.65 -24.96
CA VAL A 834 -21.58 -35.05 -25.69
C VAL A 834 -22.82 -35.95 -25.63
N ALA A 835 -22.65 -37.27 -25.73
CA ALA A 835 -23.74 -38.23 -25.63
C ALA A 835 -24.36 -38.30 -24.22
N LEU A 836 -23.56 -38.06 -23.17
CA LEU A 836 -24.06 -38.04 -21.80
C LEU A 836 -25.02 -36.88 -21.57
N PHE A 837 -24.77 -35.69 -22.12
CA PHE A 837 -25.62 -34.49 -21.92
C PHE A 837 -27.14 -34.71 -22.07
N PRO A 838 -27.68 -35.17 -23.21
CA PRO A 838 -29.12 -35.39 -23.36
C PRO A 838 -29.65 -36.51 -22.43
N VAL A 839 -28.82 -37.52 -22.14
CA VAL A 839 -29.18 -38.62 -21.23
C VAL A 839 -29.33 -38.10 -19.80
N THR A 840 -28.42 -37.25 -19.33
CA THR A 840 -28.49 -36.69 -17.98
C THR A 840 -29.71 -35.78 -17.82
N TYR A 841 -29.97 -34.95 -18.84
CA TYR A 841 -31.04 -33.95 -18.83
C TYR A 841 -32.44 -34.59 -18.83
N LEU A 842 -32.65 -35.64 -19.64
CA LEU A 842 -33.92 -36.36 -19.69
C LEU A 842 -34.17 -37.21 -18.43
N LEU A 843 -33.11 -37.85 -17.90
CA LEU A 843 -33.21 -38.76 -16.76
C LEU A 843 -33.47 -38.02 -15.44
N GLU A 844 -32.89 -36.84 -15.26
CA GLU A 844 -33.25 -35.92 -14.17
C GLU A 844 -34.74 -35.56 -14.19
N GLY A 845 -35.28 -35.33 -15.40
CA GLY A 845 -36.70 -35.11 -15.61
C GLY A 845 -37.59 -36.29 -15.18
N GLN A 846 -37.20 -37.51 -15.54
CA GLN A 846 -38.01 -38.71 -15.32
C GLN A 846 -37.95 -39.22 -13.88
N VAL A 847 -36.79 -39.16 -13.22
CA VAL A 847 -36.58 -39.75 -11.89
C VAL A 847 -37.38 -39.03 -10.80
N ARG A 848 -37.44 -37.69 -10.84
CA ARG A 848 -38.25 -36.91 -9.87
C ARG A 848 -39.76 -36.96 -10.15
N ILE A 849 -40.17 -37.10 -11.42
CA ILE A 849 -41.58 -37.33 -11.79
C ILE A 849 -42.04 -38.73 -11.33
N LYS A 850 -41.16 -39.73 -11.38
CA LYS A 850 -41.46 -41.11 -10.96
C LYS A 850 -41.50 -41.27 -9.43
N SER A 851 -40.62 -40.61 -8.68
CA SER A 851 -40.70 -40.58 -7.20
C SER A 851 -42.00 -39.92 -6.73
N PHE A 852 -42.48 -38.91 -7.47
CA PHE A 852 -43.76 -38.25 -7.23
C PHE A 852 -44.97 -39.15 -7.51
N LEU A 853 -44.96 -39.93 -8.59
CA LEU A 853 -46.03 -40.92 -8.86
C LEU A 853 -46.10 -42.03 -7.80
N ALA A 854 -45.01 -42.31 -7.10
CA ALA A 854 -44.96 -43.30 -6.02
C ALA A 854 -45.44 -42.75 -4.66
N GLU A 855 -45.47 -41.43 -4.46
CA GLU A 855 -45.93 -40.78 -3.21
C GLU A 855 -47.39 -40.25 -3.29
N ASN A 856 -47.99 -40.23 -4.48
CA ASN A 856 -49.32 -39.65 -4.75
C ASN A 856 -50.53 -40.54 -4.39
N GLU A 857 -50.40 -41.53 -3.50
CA GLU A 857 -51.54 -42.39 -3.12
C GLU A 857 -52.45 -41.80 -2.02
N PHE A 858 -52.19 -40.62 -1.45
CA PHE A 858 -53.08 -40.01 -0.46
C PHE A 858 -53.23 -38.49 -0.63
N GLY A 859 -54.45 -38.05 -0.98
CA GLY A 859 -54.81 -36.70 -1.40
C GLY A 859 -55.01 -35.67 -0.27
N ASP A 860 -54.58 -34.40 -0.47
CA ASP A 860 -55.26 -33.20 0.06
C ASP A 860 -54.78 -31.84 -0.53
N THR A 861 -55.63 -30.81 -0.46
CA THR A 861 -55.47 -29.45 -1.06
C THR A 861 -54.20 -28.64 -0.70
N ARG A 862 -53.37 -29.08 0.24
CA ARG A 862 -52.01 -28.55 0.50
C ARG A 862 -50.96 -29.05 -0.53
N GLU A 863 -51.42 -29.81 -1.52
CA GLU A 863 -50.65 -30.37 -2.61
C GLU A 863 -50.28 -29.39 -3.72
N GLU A 864 -51.04 -28.32 -3.97
CA GLU A 864 -50.77 -27.44 -5.13
C GLU A 864 -49.50 -26.61 -4.93
N ASP A 865 -49.29 -26.06 -3.73
CA ASP A 865 -48.04 -25.37 -3.38
C ASP A 865 -46.83 -26.32 -3.33
N ARG A 866 -47.05 -27.58 -2.91
CA ARG A 866 -46.00 -28.62 -2.95
C ARG A 866 -45.69 -29.05 -4.39
N LYS A 867 -46.68 -29.14 -5.26
CA LYS A 867 -46.53 -29.40 -6.70
C LYS A 867 -45.79 -28.26 -7.39
N LEU A 868 -46.11 -27.00 -7.06
CA LEU A 868 -45.42 -25.84 -7.58
C LEU A 868 -43.96 -25.77 -7.12
N THR A 869 -43.71 -25.93 -5.80
CA THR A 869 -42.35 -25.88 -5.23
C THR A 869 -41.45 -27.01 -5.74
N THR A 870 -42.01 -28.20 -5.96
CA THR A 870 -41.26 -29.34 -6.52
C THR A 870 -41.05 -29.21 -8.03
N LEU A 871 -42.01 -28.69 -8.80
CA LEU A 871 -41.81 -28.35 -10.22
C LEU A 871 -40.70 -27.30 -10.38
N LEU A 872 -40.72 -26.24 -9.56
CA LEU A 872 -39.66 -25.23 -9.51
C LEU A 872 -38.30 -25.85 -9.10
N ALA A 873 -38.28 -26.83 -8.20
CA ALA A 873 -37.05 -27.54 -7.83
C ALA A 873 -36.52 -28.46 -8.94
N VAL A 874 -37.39 -29.05 -9.76
CA VAL A 874 -37.01 -29.84 -10.96
C VAL A 874 -36.46 -28.92 -12.05
N GLU A 875 -37.11 -27.79 -12.28
CA GLU A 875 -36.67 -26.80 -13.26
C GLU A 875 -35.35 -26.12 -12.83
N GLY A 876 -35.20 -25.83 -11.54
CA GLY A 876 -33.94 -25.37 -10.94
C GLY A 876 -32.80 -26.38 -11.08
N ALA A 877 -33.09 -27.68 -10.97
CA ALA A 877 -32.08 -28.73 -11.12
C ALA A 877 -31.66 -28.91 -12.60
N ARG A 878 -32.62 -28.94 -13.53
CA ARG A 878 -32.36 -28.96 -14.99
C ARG A 878 -31.55 -27.76 -15.48
N THR A 879 -31.86 -26.57 -14.98
CA THR A 879 -31.10 -25.36 -15.31
C THR A 879 -29.69 -25.40 -14.71
N SER A 880 -29.51 -25.95 -13.51
CA SER A 880 -28.18 -26.17 -12.93
C SER A 880 -27.33 -27.17 -13.73
N LEU A 881 -27.96 -28.22 -14.27
CA LEU A 881 -27.31 -29.23 -15.11
C LEU A 881 -26.90 -28.64 -16.47
N LEU A 882 -27.76 -27.81 -17.09
CA LEU A 882 -27.40 -27.03 -18.27
C LEU A 882 -26.18 -26.13 -17.99
N GLY A 883 -26.16 -25.46 -16.84
CA GLY A 883 -25.02 -24.65 -16.38
C GLY A 883 -23.71 -25.46 -16.27
N LEU A 884 -23.76 -26.65 -15.68
CA LEU A 884 -22.60 -27.54 -15.54
C LEU A 884 -22.01 -27.92 -16.91
N TYR A 885 -22.86 -28.35 -17.85
CA TYR A 885 -22.41 -28.73 -19.20
C TYR A 885 -21.88 -27.54 -20.00
N ALA A 886 -22.50 -26.37 -19.89
CA ALA A 886 -21.98 -25.15 -20.50
C ALA A 886 -20.56 -24.85 -20.00
N ALA A 887 -20.31 -24.95 -18.70
CA ALA A 887 -18.99 -24.73 -18.11
C ALA A 887 -17.95 -25.76 -18.61
N ILE A 888 -18.32 -27.05 -18.70
CA ILE A 888 -17.42 -28.10 -19.20
C ILE A 888 -17.05 -27.85 -20.68
N PHE A 889 -18.04 -27.56 -21.53
CA PHE A 889 -17.78 -27.28 -22.95
C PHE A 889 -16.97 -26.00 -23.15
N MET A 890 -17.22 -24.96 -22.34
CA MET A 890 -16.41 -23.74 -22.36
C MET A 890 -14.95 -24.01 -22.00
N LEU A 891 -14.72 -24.82 -20.97
CA LEU A 891 -13.37 -25.20 -20.53
C LEU A 891 -12.63 -25.96 -21.62
N ILE A 892 -13.27 -26.95 -22.24
CA ILE A 892 -12.71 -27.74 -23.34
C ILE A 892 -12.38 -26.85 -24.55
N ALA A 893 -13.30 -25.96 -24.93
CA ALA A 893 -13.09 -25.01 -26.03
C ALA A 893 -11.88 -24.09 -25.79
N LEU A 894 -11.76 -23.55 -24.57
CA LEU A 894 -10.64 -22.69 -24.17
C LEU A 894 -9.31 -23.43 -24.21
N GLU A 895 -9.27 -24.65 -23.69
CA GLU A 895 -8.06 -25.44 -23.64
C GLU A 895 -7.55 -25.81 -25.04
N ILE A 896 -8.46 -26.28 -25.90
CA ILE A 896 -8.12 -26.59 -27.30
C ILE A 896 -7.61 -25.34 -28.01
N LYS A 897 -8.24 -24.17 -27.79
CA LYS A 897 -7.78 -22.91 -28.38
C LYS A 897 -6.39 -22.53 -27.91
N TYR A 898 -6.12 -22.70 -26.61
CA TYR A 898 -4.82 -22.42 -26.00
C TYR A 898 -3.72 -23.31 -26.60
N GLU A 899 -3.96 -24.62 -26.70
CA GLU A 899 -2.98 -25.56 -27.23
C GLU A 899 -2.77 -25.43 -28.75
N LEU A 900 -3.83 -25.15 -29.53
CA LEU A 900 -3.66 -24.85 -30.95
C LEU A 900 -2.81 -23.58 -31.15
N ALA A 901 -3.03 -22.55 -30.33
CA ALA A 901 -2.23 -21.32 -30.38
C ALA A 901 -0.76 -21.56 -29.96
N SER A 902 -0.52 -22.42 -28.95
CA SER A 902 0.82 -22.78 -28.50
C SER A 902 1.60 -23.51 -29.62
N LEU A 903 0.97 -24.49 -30.27
CA LEU A 903 1.54 -25.27 -31.37
C LEU A 903 1.84 -24.42 -32.62
N ILE A 904 0.94 -23.51 -33.00
CA ILE A 904 1.15 -22.60 -34.14
C ILE A 904 2.35 -21.68 -33.89
N ARG A 905 2.51 -21.19 -32.66
CA ARG A 905 3.64 -20.36 -32.26
C ARG A 905 4.95 -21.14 -32.35
N GLU A 906 5.00 -22.38 -31.88
CA GLU A 906 6.21 -23.22 -31.96
C GLU A 906 6.58 -23.50 -33.43
N LYS A 907 5.59 -23.81 -34.29
CA LYS A 907 5.80 -24.04 -35.73
C LYS A 907 6.30 -22.81 -36.49
N SER A 908 5.90 -21.60 -36.09
CA SER A 908 6.39 -20.36 -36.72
C SER A 908 7.83 -20.05 -36.34
N PHE A 909 8.24 -20.34 -35.10
CA PHE A 909 9.65 -20.27 -34.67
C PHE A 909 10.53 -21.28 -35.41
N ASP A 910 10.09 -22.52 -35.59
CA ASP A 910 10.84 -23.54 -36.36
C ASP A 910 11.00 -23.17 -37.84
N LYS A 911 9.97 -22.57 -38.47
CA LYS A 911 10.07 -22.03 -39.83
C LYS A 911 10.99 -20.81 -39.93
N GLY A 912 11.07 -19.99 -38.89
CA GLY A 912 11.98 -18.84 -38.80
C GLY A 912 13.45 -19.25 -38.64
N ALA A 913 13.73 -20.32 -37.89
CA ALA A 913 15.09 -20.83 -37.68
C ALA A 913 15.72 -21.41 -38.96
N ILE A 914 14.92 -21.96 -39.87
CA ILE A 914 15.40 -22.54 -41.14
C ILE A 914 15.71 -21.45 -42.18
N ARG A 915 15.08 -20.26 -42.09
CA ARG A 915 15.32 -19.13 -43.01
C ARG A 915 16.48 -18.22 -42.62
N HIS A 916 17.06 -18.36 -41.43
CA HIS A 916 18.15 -17.48 -40.96
C HIS A 916 19.57 -18.06 -41.08
N ASN A 917 19.75 -19.22 -41.72
CA ASN A 917 21.06 -19.86 -41.91
C ASN A 917 21.69 -19.67 -43.31
N GLN A 918 21.18 -18.77 -44.13
CA GLN A 918 21.81 -18.38 -45.41
C GLN A 918 21.72 -16.87 -45.65
N SER A 919 22.57 -16.09 -44.97
CA SER A 919 23.19 -14.86 -45.48
C SER A 919 24.17 -14.30 -44.44
N GLY A 920 25.35 -13.91 -44.90
CA GLY A 920 26.55 -13.70 -44.08
C GLY A 920 26.63 -12.41 -43.27
N GLN A 921 27.53 -12.47 -42.28
CA GLN A 921 28.35 -11.41 -41.66
C GLN A 921 27.72 -10.03 -41.36
N SER A 922 27.58 -9.71 -40.06
CA SER A 922 28.50 -8.79 -39.36
C SER A 922 28.09 -8.48 -37.90
N ASN A 923 29.08 -8.62 -37.00
CA ASN A 923 29.36 -7.93 -35.74
C ASN A 923 28.23 -7.54 -34.76
N SER A 924 28.12 -8.28 -33.66
CA SER A 924 28.04 -7.66 -32.31
C SER A 924 28.72 -8.50 -31.23
N VAL A 925 29.72 -7.86 -30.62
CA VAL A 925 30.38 -8.12 -29.33
C VAL A 925 29.31 -8.26 -28.23
N GLY A 926 29.36 -9.11 -27.20
CA GLY A 926 30.33 -10.09 -26.71
C GLY A 926 29.92 -10.45 -25.28
N PHE A 927 29.45 -11.68 -25.04
CA PHE A 927 29.35 -12.30 -23.72
C PHE A 927 29.45 -13.82 -23.87
N PRO A 928 30.40 -14.52 -23.23
CA PRO A 928 30.54 -15.96 -23.39
C PRO A 928 29.60 -16.70 -22.42
N PRO A 929 28.79 -17.68 -22.85
CA PRO A 929 28.19 -18.64 -21.94
C PRO A 929 29.26 -19.69 -21.62
N ARG A 930 29.87 -19.59 -20.43
CA ARG A 930 30.69 -20.66 -19.88
C ARG A 930 29.83 -21.89 -19.62
N MET A 931 30.22 -22.97 -20.31
CA MET A 931 30.03 -24.39 -20.00
C MET A 931 29.31 -24.76 -18.69
N ARG A 932 28.24 -25.54 -18.84
CA ARG A 932 28.04 -26.71 -17.97
C ARG A 932 27.57 -27.88 -18.83
N PHE A 933 28.53 -28.74 -19.17
CA PHE A 933 28.28 -30.03 -19.82
C PHE A 933 27.89 -31.08 -18.78
N MET A 934 26.93 -31.92 -19.19
CA MET A 934 26.63 -33.27 -18.73
C MET A 934 26.22 -33.45 -17.26
N GLN A 935 24.91 -33.66 -17.03
CA GLN A 935 24.34 -34.92 -16.53
C GLN A 935 22.80 -34.85 -16.42
N GLN A 936 22.10 -34.91 -17.55
CA GLN A 936 20.80 -35.61 -17.68
C GLN A 936 20.42 -35.71 -19.16
N ARG A 937 21.26 -36.41 -19.91
CA ARG A 937 21.02 -36.76 -21.32
C ARG A 937 20.18 -38.03 -21.35
N ARG A 938 18.85 -37.88 -21.33
CA ARG A 938 17.82 -38.78 -21.91
C ARG A 938 16.44 -38.29 -21.45
N ALA A 939 15.79 -37.42 -22.26
CA ALA A 939 14.33 -37.21 -22.28
C ALA A 939 13.87 -36.12 -23.28
N SER A 940 14.76 -35.36 -23.93
CA SER A 940 14.35 -34.26 -24.83
C SER A 940 14.00 -34.67 -26.26
N SER A 941 14.22 -35.93 -26.65
CA SER A 941 13.89 -36.42 -28.00
C SER A 941 12.47 -36.97 -28.14
N VAL A 942 11.75 -37.19 -27.03
CA VAL A 942 10.38 -37.72 -27.07
C VAL A 942 9.38 -36.59 -27.33
N SER A 943 9.51 -35.42 -26.67
CA SER A 943 8.58 -34.31 -26.88
C SER A 943 8.59 -33.78 -28.32
N SER A 944 9.75 -33.70 -28.97
CA SER A 944 9.85 -33.26 -30.38
C SER A 944 9.23 -34.25 -31.37
N PHE A 945 9.20 -35.55 -31.03
CA PHE A 945 8.60 -36.58 -31.88
C PHE A 945 7.08 -36.65 -31.69
N THR A 946 6.57 -36.46 -30.45
CA THR A 946 5.13 -36.43 -30.16
C THR A 946 4.46 -35.16 -30.66
N ILE A 947 5.12 -33.99 -30.59
CA ILE A 947 4.61 -32.72 -31.15
C ILE A 947 4.52 -32.77 -32.68
N LYS A 948 5.54 -33.34 -33.35
CA LYS A 948 5.51 -33.56 -34.81
C LYS A 948 4.42 -34.54 -35.23
N ARG A 949 4.09 -35.54 -34.40
CA ARG A 949 3.00 -36.48 -34.64
C ARG A 949 1.62 -35.88 -34.36
N MET A 950 1.46 -35.06 -33.31
CA MET A 950 0.21 -34.29 -33.09
C MET A 950 -0.02 -33.23 -34.17
N ALA A 951 1.02 -32.65 -34.75
CA ALA A 951 0.89 -31.80 -35.93
C ALA A 951 0.47 -32.57 -37.20
N ALA A 952 0.63 -33.90 -37.21
CA ALA A 952 0.23 -34.78 -38.31
C ALA A 952 -1.12 -35.51 -38.06
N GLU A 953 -1.46 -35.81 -36.80
CA GLU A 953 -2.67 -36.57 -36.38
C GLU A 953 -3.71 -35.71 -35.62
N GLY A 954 -3.45 -34.42 -35.39
CA GLY A 954 -4.29 -33.49 -34.61
C GLY A 954 -5.44 -32.80 -35.37
N ALA A 955 -5.83 -33.33 -36.53
CA ALA A 955 -6.89 -32.75 -37.37
C ALA A 955 -8.27 -32.67 -36.66
N TRP A 956 -8.49 -33.50 -35.63
CA TRP A 956 -9.72 -33.50 -34.85
C TRP A 956 -9.83 -32.35 -33.83
N MET A 957 -8.71 -31.74 -33.41
CA MET A 957 -8.70 -30.73 -32.34
C MET A 957 -9.52 -29.48 -32.71
N PRO A 958 -9.36 -28.87 -33.90
CA PRO A 958 -10.19 -27.73 -34.32
C PRO A 958 -11.69 -28.06 -34.34
N ALA A 959 -12.05 -29.23 -34.87
CA ALA A 959 -13.44 -29.68 -34.97
C ALA A 959 -14.09 -29.85 -33.58
N VAL A 960 -13.41 -30.54 -32.65
CA VAL A 960 -13.89 -30.71 -31.26
C VAL A 960 -14.01 -29.36 -30.55
N GLY A 961 -13.03 -28.47 -30.72
CA GLY A 961 -13.09 -27.11 -30.17
C GLY A 961 -14.29 -26.32 -30.69
N ASN A 962 -14.55 -26.38 -32.01
CA ASN A 962 -15.69 -25.70 -32.63
C ASN A 962 -17.02 -26.25 -32.12
N VAL A 963 -17.19 -27.57 -32.07
CA VAL A 963 -18.41 -28.21 -31.53
C VAL A 963 -18.63 -27.80 -30.07
N ALA A 964 -17.59 -27.81 -29.24
CA ALA A 964 -17.68 -27.37 -27.85
C ALA A 964 -18.08 -25.89 -27.72
N THR A 965 -17.52 -24.98 -28.54
CA THR A 965 -17.89 -23.56 -28.52
C THR A 965 -19.35 -23.30 -28.91
N VAL A 966 -19.83 -24.00 -29.95
CA VAL A 966 -21.22 -23.84 -30.43
C VAL A 966 -22.20 -24.41 -29.41
N MET A 967 -21.91 -25.59 -28.84
CA MET A 967 -22.74 -26.18 -27.80
C MET A 967 -22.76 -25.31 -26.54
N CYS A 968 -21.62 -24.79 -26.10
CA CYS A 968 -21.56 -23.85 -24.98
C CYS A 968 -22.41 -22.60 -25.24
N PHE A 969 -22.26 -21.97 -26.40
CA PHE A 969 -23.01 -20.77 -26.75
C PHE A 969 -24.52 -21.04 -26.81
N ALA A 970 -24.94 -22.17 -27.41
CA ALA A 970 -26.34 -22.57 -27.47
C ALA A 970 -26.95 -22.81 -26.08
N ILE A 971 -26.24 -23.54 -25.21
CA ILE A 971 -26.70 -23.79 -23.83
C ILE A 971 -26.79 -22.47 -23.04
N CYS A 972 -25.82 -21.56 -23.20
CA CYS A 972 -25.85 -20.25 -22.56
C CYS A 972 -27.02 -19.37 -23.03
N LEU A 973 -27.43 -19.47 -24.31
CA LEU A 973 -28.63 -18.78 -24.80
C LEU A 973 -29.91 -19.37 -24.18
N ILE A 974 -30.00 -20.70 -24.03
CA ILE A 974 -31.13 -21.36 -23.35
C ILE A 974 -31.19 -20.93 -21.88
N LEU A 975 -30.03 -20.87 -21.19
CA LEU A 975 -29.93 -20.38 -19.83
C LEU A 975 -30.34 -18.90 -19.72
N ASN A 976 -29.99 -18.06 -20.70
CA ASN A 976 -30.38 -16.66 -20.71
C ASN A 976 -31.90 -16.49 -20.75
N VAL A 977 -32.59 -17.30 -21.57
CA VAL A 977 -34.06 -17.31 -21.65
C VAL A 977 -34.66 -17.77 -20.32
N ASN A 978 -34.18 -18.86 -19.75
CA ASN A 978 -34.76 -19.45 -18.54
C ASN A 978 -34.47 -18.66 -17.25
N LEU A 979 -33.27 -18.06 -17.09
CA LEU A 979 -32.87 -17.39 -15.85
C LEU A 979 -33.16 -15.88 -15.84
N THR A 980 -33.07 -15.21 -16.98
CA THR A 980 -33.18 -13.74 -17.06
C THR A 980 -34.38 -13.26 -17.86
N GLY A 981 -35.22 -14.18 -18.35
CA GLY A 981 -36.31 -13.87 -19.28
C GLY A 981 -35.81 -13.35 -20.63
N GLY A 982 -34.58 -13.69 -21.03
CA GLY A 982 -34.00 -13.25 -22.30
C GLY A 982 -33.43 -11.83 -22.29
N SER A 983 -32.77 -11.42 -21.20
CA SER A 983 -32.17 -10.09 -21.07
C SER A 983 -31.28 -9.70 -22.27
N ASN A 984 -31.49 -8.48 -22.77
CA ASN A 984 -30.76 -7.93 -23.91
C ASN A 984 -29.30 -7.58 -23.57
N GLN A 985 -28.99 -7.40 -22.29
CA GLN A 985 -27.63 -7.08 -21.86
C GLN A 985 -26.72 -8.32 -21.85
N ALA A 986 -27.30 -9.50 -21.63
CA ALA A 986 -26.56 -10.75 -21.54
C ALA A 986 -25.84 -11.13 -22.84
N ILE A 987 -26.39 -10.78 -24.01
CA ILE A 987 -25.76 -11.11 -25.30
C ILE A 987 -24.38 -10.49 -25.47
N PHE A 988 -24.12 -9.32 -24.89
CA PHE A 988 -22.81 -8.68 -24.93
C PHE A 988 -21.75 -9.47 -24.14
N PHE A 989 -22.18 -10.24 -23.15
CA PHE A 989 -21.31 -11.13 -22.38
C PHE A 989 -21.20 -12.53 -23.00
N LEU A 990 -22.24 -13.00 -23.69
CA LEU A 990 -22.27 -14.34 -24.31
C LEU A 990 -21.62 -14.39 -25.69
N ALA A 991 -21.82 -13.39 -26.54
CA ALA A 991 -21.26 -13.38 -27.90
C ALA A 991 -19.73 -13.50 -27.97
N PRO A 992 -18.93 -12.95 -27.04
CA PRO A 992 -17.48 -13.16 -26.99
C PRO A 992 -17.04 -14.63 -26.89
N ILE A 993 -17.90 -15.56 -26.44
CA ILE A 993 -17.60 -17.01 -26.42
C ILE A 993 -17.22 -17.50 -27.84
N LEU A 994 -17.81 -16.91 -28.88
CA LEU A 994 -17.54 -17.27 -30.28
C LEU A 994 -16.13 -16.88 -30.75
N LEU A 995 -15.37 -16.08 -29.99
CA LEU A 995 -13.95 -15.80 -30.28
C LEU A 995 -13.05 -17.04 -30.10
N LEU A 996 -13.59 -18.10 -29.50
CA LEU A 996 -12.93 -19.39 -29.31
C LEU A 996 -13.03 -20.30 -30.54
N LEU A 997 -13.81 -19.93 -31.56
CA LEU A 997 -13.87 -20.66 -32.82
C LEU A 997 -12.48 -20.79 -33.46
N ASN A 998 -12.17 -21.99 -33.93
CA ASN A 998 -10.95 -22.38 -34.59
C ASN A 998 -11.12 -22.46 -36.10
N GLN A 999 -10.02 -22.22 -36.81
CA GLN A 999 -9.96 -22.43 -38.26
C GLN A 999 -10.05 -23.93 -38.52
N ASP A 1000 -11.02 -24.33 -39.34
CA ASP A 1000 -11.27 -25.73 -39.67
C ASP A 1000 -11.67 -25.83 -41.15
N SER A 1001 -11.17 -26.85 -41.84
CA SER A 1001 -11.51 -27.12 -43.24
C SER A 1001 -12.95 -27.62 -43.38
N ASP A 1002 -13.47 -28.27 -42.34
CA ASP A 1002 -14.66 -29.11 -42.45
C ASP A 1002 -15.95 -28.35 -42.09
N PHE A 1003 -15.89 -27.38 -41.16
CA PHE A 1003 -17.06 -26.60 -40.72
C PHE A 1003 -17.22 -25.24 -41.40
N VAL A 1004 -16.13 -24.47 -41.60
CA VAL A 1004 -16.19 -23.13 -42.21
C VAL A 1004 -14.95 -22.90 -43.07
N ALA A 1005 -14.95 -23.42 -44.29
CA ALA A 1005 -13.82 -23.41 -45.24
C ALA A 1005 -13.32 -22.01 -45.70
N GLY A 1006 -13.81 -20.92 -45.10
CA GLY A 1006 -13.40 -19.54 -45.40
C GLY A 1006 -13.08 -18.68 -44.16
N PHE A 1007 -13.07 -19.24 -42.94
CA PHE A 1007 -12.84 -18.50 -41.70
C PHE A 1007 -11.35 -18.46 -41.32
N GLY A 1008 -10.72 -17.28 -41.40
CA GLY A 1008 -9.31 -17.06 -41.02
C GLY A 1008 -9.14 -16.12 -39.82
N ASP A 1009 -7.90 -15.97 -39.33
CA ASP A 1009 -7.57 -15.10 -38.16
C ASP A 1009 -7.98 -13.64 -38.35
N LYS A 1010 -8.06 -13.19 -39.61
CA LYS A 1010 -8.53 -11.84 -39.94
C LYS A 1010 -10.01 -11.66 -39.61
N GLN A 1011 -10.85 -12.69 -39.72
CA GLN A 1011 -12.30 -12.58 -39.54
C GLN A 1011 -12.76 -12.90 -38.12
N ARG A 1012 -11.84 -12.98 -37.15
CA ARG A 1012 -12.12 -13.47 -35.79
C ARG A 1012 -13.28 -12.75 -35.07
N TYR A 1013 -13.45 -11.45 -35.31
CA TYR A 1013 -14.49 -10.65 -34.66
C TYR A 1013 -15.86 -10.71 -35.35
N PHE A 1014 -15.92 -11.24 -36.58
CA PHE A 1014 -17.15 -11.30 -37.37
C PHE A 1014 -18.28 -12.11 -36.71
N PRO A 1015 -18.04 -13.33 -36.16
CA PRO A 1015 -19.10 -14.11 -35.52
C PRO A 1015 -19.70 -13.39 -34.32
N VAL A 1016 -18.90 -12.63 -33.57
CA VAL A 1016 -19.35 -11.87 -32.38
C VAL A 1016 -20.28 -10.73 -32.80
N THR A 1017 -19.85 -9.92 -33.77
CA THR A 1017 -20.59 -8.72 -34.18
C THR A 1017 -21.88 -9.08 -34.90
N VAL A 1018 -21.85 -10.15 -35.70
CA VAL A 1018 -23.02 -10.67 -36.41
C VAL A 1018 -24.02 -11.28 -35.44
N THR A 1019 -23.59 -12.11 -34.47
CA THR A 1019 -24.52 -12.72 -33.52
C THR A 1019 -25.18 -11.71 -32.58
N ILE A 1020 -24.46 -10.69 -32.11
CA ILE A 1020 -25.07 -9.58 -31.33
C ILE A 1020 -26.15 -8.88 -32.18
N SER A 1021 -25.82 -8.56 -33.44
CA SER A 1021 -26.74 -7.86 -34.34
C SER A 1021 -27.98 -8.71 -34.63
N ILE A 1022 -27.80 -9.99 -34.98
CA ILE A 1022 -28.90 -10.92 -35.28
C ILE A 1022 -29.76 -11.19 -34.05
N TYR A 1023 -29.16 -11.38 -32.87
CA TYR A 1023 -29.89 -11.61 -31.62
C TYR A 1023 -30.77 -10.40 -31.27
N LEU A 1024 -30.23 -9.18 -31.33
CA LEU A 1024 -31.00 -7.97 -31.05
C LEU A 1024 -32.11 -7.73 -32.09
N VAL A 1025 -31.87 -8.06 -33.36
CA VAL A 1025 -32.88 -8.01 -34.42
C VAL A 1025 -34.00 -9.03 -34.16
N LEU A 1026 -33.68 -10.30 -33.95
CA LEU A 1026 -34.65 -11.37 -33.70
C LEU A 1026 -35.47 -11.10 -32.44
N THR A 1027 -34.81 -10.69 -31.35
CA THR A 1027 -35.50 -10.35 -30.11
C THR A 1027 -36.33 -9.07 -30.23
N SER A 1028 -35.94 -8.11 -31.08
CA SER A 1028 -36.76 -6.92 -31.36
C SER A 1028 -38.02 -7.26 -32.16
N VAL A 1029 -37.89 -8.13 -33.18
CA VAL A 1029 -39.03 -8.65 -33.96
C VAL A 1029 -39.96 -9.47 -33.07
N TYR A 1030 -39.41 -10.32 -32.20
CA TYR A 1030 -40.19 -11.10 -31.24
C TYR A 1030 -40.95 -10.20 -30.25
N SER A 1031 -40.34 -9.15 -29.69
CA SER A 1031 -41.09 -8.22 -28.82
C SER A 1031 -42.15 -7.42 -29.57
N ILE A 1032 -41.88 -6.97 -30.81
CA ILE A 1032 -42.90 -6.30 -31.61
C ILE A 1032 -44.07 -7.25 -31.86
N TRP A 1033 -43.79 -8.54 -32.13
CA TRP A 1033 -44.82 -9.55 -32.30
C TRP A 1033 -45.62 -9.81 -31.02
N GLU A 1034 -44.94 -10.04 -29.90
CA GLU A 1034 -45.55 -10.31 -28.59
C GLU A 1034 -46.40 -9.14 -28.10
N ASP A 1035 -45.89 -7.91 -28.19
CA ASP A 1035 -46.61 -6.71 -27.76
C ASP A 1035 -47.87 -6.46 -28.62
N VAL A 1036 -47.84 -6.79 -29.92
CA VAL A 1036 -49.00 -6.63 -30.82
C VAL A 1036 -50.07 -7.70 -30.61
N TRP A 1037 -49.68 -8.94 -30.26
CA TRP A 1037 -50.62 -10.07 -30.10
C TRP A 1037 -51.11 -10.28 -28.66
N HIS A 1038 -50.28 -9.99 -27.66
CA HIS A 1038 -50.56 -10.26 -26.24
C HIS A 1038 -50.63 -8.99 -25.37
N GLY A 1039 -50.37 -7.81 -25.94
CA GLY A 1039 -50.50 -6.54 -25.24
C GLY A 1039 -51.94 -6.25 -24.85
N ASN A 1040 -52.18 -6.00 -23.55
CA ASN A 1040 -53.50 -5.73 -23.00
C ASN A 1040 -54.09 -4.44 -23.63
N ALA A 1041 -55.14 -4.57 -24.42
CA ALA A 1041 -55.77 -3.45 -25.13
C ALA A 1041 -56.68 -2.62 -24.18
N GLY A 1042 -56.07 -1.69 -23.43
CA GLY A 1042 -56.80 -0.61 -22.77
C GLY A 1042 -57.07 0.54 -23.74
N TRP A 1043 -58.32 0.78 -24.11
CA TRP A 1043 -58.74 1.95 -24.89
C TRP A 1043 -58.65 3.22 -24.01
N GLY A 1044 -57.51 3.91 -24.05
CA GLY A 1044 -57.30 5.24 -23.46
C GLY A 1044 -56.45 6.10 -24.40
N ILE A 1045 -56.90 7.33 -24.67
CA ILE A 1045 -56.35 8.22 -25.71
C ILE A 1045 -55.02 8.89 -25.30
N ASP A 1046 -54.58 8.77 -24.06
CA ASP A 1046 -53.30 9.32 -23.61
C ASP A 1046 -52.33 8.20 -23.25
N ILE A 1047 -51.32 8.03 -24.11
CA ILE A 1047 -50.24 7.01 -24.11
C ILE A 1047 -50.68 5.67 -24.73
N GLY A 1048 -50.44 5.57 -26.04
CA GLY A 1048 -50.91 4.50 -26.91
C GLY A 1048 -50.49 3.10 -26.50
N GLY A 1049 -51.48 2.23 -26.39
CA GLY A 1049 -51.29 0.78 -26.43
C GLY A 1049 -50.75 0.30 -27.79
N PRO A 1050 -50.33 -0.97 -27.87
CA PRO A 1050 -49.68 -1.56 -29.05
C PRO A 1050 -50.69 -1.76 -30.20
N GLY A 1051 -50.93 -0.71 -30.98
CA GLY A 1051 -51.65 -0.77 -32.25
C GLY A 1051 -50.72 -0.94 -33.46
N TRP A 1052 -51.30 -1.04 -34.66
CA TRP A 1052 -50.54 -1.08 -35.93
C TRP A 1052 -49.52 0.06 -36.09
N PHE A 1053 -49.81 1.24 -35.55
CA PHE A 1053 -48.88 2.38 -35.56
C PHE A 1053 -47.60 2.11 -34.74
N PHE A 1054 -47.71 1.44 -33.59
CA PHE A 1054 -46.56 1.02 -32.79
C PHE A 1054 -45.68 0.02 -33.55
N ALA A 1055 -46.30 -0.96 -34.21
CA ALA A 1055 -45.60 -1.95 -35.03
C ALA A 1055 -44.87 -1.31 -36.22
N VAL A 1056 -45.57 -0.47 -37.01
CA VAL A 1056 -44.99 0.20 -38.19
C VAL A 1056 -43.87 1.17 -37.79
N LYS A 1057 -44.07 1.96 -36.73
CA LYS A 1057 -43.05 2.90 -36.20
C LYS A 1057 -41.77 2.16 -35.79
N ASN A 1058 -41.89 1.15 -34.93
CA ASN A 1058 -40.71 0.44 -34.41
C ASN A 1058 -40.05 -0.45 -35.48
N LEU A 1059 -40.81 -0.99 -36.44
CA LEU A 1059 -40.26 -1.75 -37.57
C LEU A 1059 -39.51 -0.83 -38.56
N ALA A 1060 -40.02 0.37 -38.83
CA ALA A 1060 -39.31 1.37 -39.64
C ALA A 1060 -38.01 1.85 -38.96
N LEU A 1061 -38.04 2.09 -37.64
CA LEU A 1061 -36.86 2.47 -36.85
C LEU A 1061 -35.82 1.34 -36.77
N LEU A 1062 -36.26 0.07 -36.74
CA LEU A 1062 -35.37 -1.09 -36.81
C LEU A 1062 -34.65 -1.16 -38.16
N ILE A 1063 -35.38 -1.02 -39.27
CA ILE A 1063 -34.79 -1.03 -40.63
C ILE A 1063 -33.73 0.05 -40.80
N LEU A 1064 -33.93 1.23 -40.19
CA LEU A 1064 -32.99 2.35 -40.28
C LEU A 1064 -31.61 2.03 -39.68
N THR A 1065 -31.51 1.07 -38.75
CA THR A 1065 -30.24 0.65 -38.14
C THR A 1065 -29.43 -0.31 -39.01
N PHE A 1066 -30.04 -1.01 -39.97
CA PHE A 1066 -29.37 -2.07 -40.74
C PHE A 1066 -28.16 -1.62 -41.57
N PRO A 1067 -28.15 -0.45 -42.26
CA PRO A 1067 -27.01 -0.03 -43.07
C PRO A 1067 -25.69 0.02 -42.31
N SER A 1068 -25.69 0.53 -41.07
CA SER A 1068 -24.47 0.66 -40.26
C SER A 1068 -23.92 -0.70 -39.81
N HIS A 1069 -24.79 -1.63 -39.41
CA HIS A 1069 -24.42 -2.98 -39.02
C HIS A 1069 -23.94 -3.83 -40.21
N ILE A 1070 -24.57 -3.71 -41.38
CA ILE A 1070 -24.17 -4.45 -42.60
C ILE A 1070 -22.81 -3.96 -43.09
N LEU A 1071 -22.59 -2.65 -43.17
CA LEU A 1071 -21.31 -2.09 -43.60
C LEU A 1071 -20.17 -2.49 -42.65
N PHE A 1072 -20.40 -2.43 -41.35
CA PHE A 1072 -19.41 -2.83 -40.36
C PHE A 1072 -19.11 -4.34 -40.43
N ASN A 1073 -20.12 -5.21 -40.49
CA ASN A 1073 -19.90 -6.66 -40.60
C ASN A 1073 -19.20 -7.03 -41.91
N ARG A 1074 -19.51 -6.33 -43.02
CA ARG A 1074 -18.78 -6.48 -44.29
C ARG A 1074 -17.32 -6.06 -44.15
N PHE A 1075 -17.06 -4.93 -43.49
CA PHE A 1075 -15.70 -4.44 -43.20
C PHE A 1075 -14.90 -5.43 -42.34
N VAL A 1076 -15.49 -5.98 -41.28
CA VAL A 1076 -14.86 -6.99 -40.42
C VAL A 1076 -14.60 -8.31 -41.18
N TRP A 1077 -15.42 -8.65 -42.17
CA TRP A 1077 -15.21 -9.84 -42.99
C TRP A 1077 -14.11 -9.69 -44.03
N THR A 1078 -14.09 -8.58 -44.79
CA THR A 1078 -13.15 -8.39 -45.89
C THR A 1078 -11.83 -7.75 -45.46
N TYR A 1079 -11.79 -7.05 -44.31
CA TYR A 1079 -10.64 -6.27 -43.82
C TYR A 1079 -10.06 -5.29 -44.88
N SER A 1080 -10.86 -4.96 -45.89
CA SER A 1080 -10.48 -4.13 -47.03
C SER A 1080 -10.88 -2.69 -46.77
N LYS A 1081 -10.01 -1.72 -47.11
CA LYS A 1081 -10.32 -0.29 -47.00
C LYS A 1081 -11.57 0.06 -47.82
N THR A 1082 -12.61 0.54 -47.14
CA THR A 1082 -13.76 1.22 -47.75
C THR A 1082 -13.53 2.73 -47.74
N THR A 1083 -14.23 3.49 -48.59
CA THR A 1083 -14.11 4.95 -48.64
C THR A 1083 -14.59 5.60 -47.33
N ASP A 1084 -13.82 6.56 -46.79
CA ASP A 1084 -14.08 7.19 -45.48
C ASP A 1084 -15.46 7.89 -45.39
N SER A 1085 -16.06 8.22 -46.54
CA SER A 1085 -17.40 8.82 -46.64
C SER A 1085 -18.53 7.87 -46.23
N THR A 1086 -18.37 6.57 -46.43
CA THR A 1086 -19.45 5.58 -46.20
C THR A 1086 -19.84 5.39 -44.73
N PRO A 1087 -18.92 5.18 -43.76
CA PRO A 1087 -19.30 5.07 -42.35
C PRO A 1087 -19.80 6.40 -41.77
N LEU A 1088 -19.27 7.54 -42.25
CA LEU A 1088 -19.65 8.87 -41.76
C LEU A 1088 -21.10 9.23 -42.15
N LEU A 1089 -21.55 8.79 -43.32
CA LEU A 1089 -22.91 9.01 -43.81
C LEU A 1089 -23.95 8.14 -43.07
N THR A 1090 -23.54 7.01 -42.49
CA THR A 1090 -24.41 6.13 -41.70
C THR A 1090 -24.57 6.51 -40.23
N LEU A 1091 -23.72 7.39 -39.71
CA LEU A 1091 -23.77 7.85 -38.32
C LEU A 1091 -25.08 8.62 -37.98
N PRO A 1092 -25.57 9.59 -38.79
CA PRO A 1092 -26.81 10.31 -38.48
C PRO A 1092 -28.07 9.43 -38.59
N LEU A 1093 -28.05 8.38 -39.42
CA LEU A 1093 -29.15 7.42 -39.57
C LEU A 1093 -29.47 6.65 -38.28
N ASN A 1094 -28.51 6.56 -37.36
CA ASN A 1094 -28.68 5.86 -36.08
C ASN A 1094 -29.20 6.75 -34.94
N LEU A 1095 -29.31 8.08 -35.13
CA LEU A 1095 -29.85 8.99 -34.11
C LEU A 1095 -31.38 8.86 -33.90
N PRO A 1096 -32.23 8.78 -34.94
CA PRO A 1096 -33.67 8.61 -34.75
C PRO A 1096 -34.05 7.34 -33.97
N PRO A 1097 -33.43 6.16 -34.20
CA PRO A 1097 -33.68 4.95 -33.41
C PRO A 1097 -33.30 5.10 -31.93
N ILE A 1098 -32.33 5.96 -31.57
CA ILE A 1098 -31.91 6.18 -30.17
C ILE A 1098 -32.92 7.05 -29.41
N VAL A 1099 -33.42 8.10 -30.08
CA VAL A 1099 -34.26 9.13 -29.44
C VAL A 1099 -35.75 8.76 -29.49
N ILE A 1100 -36.23 8.18 -30.59
CA ILE A 1100 -37.67 8.06 -30.90
C ILE A 1100 -38.23 6.65 -30.60
N SER A 1101 -37.39 5.61 -30.55
CA SER A 1101 -37.90 4.24 -30.38
C SER A 1101 -38.41 4.00 -28.96
N ASP A 1102 -39.47 3.19 -28.84
CA ASP A 1102 -40.05 2.81 -27.54
C ASP A 1102 -39.32 1.60 -26.94
N LEU A 1103 -38.73 0.77 -27.80
CA LEU A 1103 -38.04 -0.46 -27.41
C LEU A 1103 -36.56 -0.20 -27.13
N VAL A 1104 -36.12 -0.53 -25.91
CA VAL A 1104 -34.72 -0.44 -25.47
C VAL A 1104 -33.78 -1.21 -26.41
N LYS A 1105 -34.22 -2.33 -26.99
CA LYS A 1105 -33.47 -3.14 -27.96
C LYS A 1105 -33.05 -2.33 -29.19
N ILE A 1106 -33.95 -1.51 -29.72
CA ILE A 1106 -33.71 -0.67 -30.92
C ILE A 1106 -32.79 0.51 -30.57
N ARG A 1107 -32.94 1.11 -29.37
CA ARG A 1107 -32.02 2.16 -28.87
C ARG A 1107 -30.58 1.64 -28.74
N VAL A 1108 -30.41 0.45 -28.17
CA VAL A 1108 -29.11 -0.21 -28.03
C VAL A 1108 -28.50 -0.51 -29.41
N LEU A 1109 -29.32 -0.97 -30.35
CA LEU A 1109 -28.89 -1.23 -31.73
C LEU A 1109 -28.44 0.07 -32.44
N GLY A 1110 -29.17 1.18 -32.27
CA GLY A 1110 -28.76 2.49 -32.77
C GLY A 1110 -27.43 2.98 -32.17
N LEU A 1111 -27.25 2.85 -30.84
CA LEU A 1111 -25.98 3.19 -30.18
C LEU A 1111 -24.81 2.35 -30.69
N LEU A 1112 -25.02 1.05 -30.89
CA LEU A 1112 -24.02 0.17 -31.49
C LEU A 1112 -23.65 0.59 -32.91
N GLY A 1113 -24.63 1.00 -33.72
CA GLY A 1113 -24.36 1.52 -35.07
C GLY A 1113 -23.45 2.75 -35.07
N ILE A 1114 -23.57 3.65 -34.08
CA ILE A 1114 -22.63 4.77 -33.89
C ILE A 1114 -21.25 4.26 -33.50
N ILE A 1115 -21.17 3.33 -32.54
CA ILE A 1115 -19.87 2.75 -32.11
C ILE A 1115 -19.17 2.05 -33.27
N TYR A 1116 -19.91 1.26 -34.07
CA TYR A 1116 -19.39 0.54 -35.22
C TYR A 1116 -18.86 1.47 -36.32
N SER A 1117 -19.59 2.55 -36.64
CA SER A 1117 -19.11 3.55 -37.61
C SER A 1117 -17.86 4.29 -37.12
N VAL A 1118 -17.78 4.67 -35.83
CA VAL A 1118 -16.59 5.30 -35.25
C VAL A 1118 -15.40 4.34 -35.18
N ALA A 1119 -15.63 3.10 -34.75
CA ALA A 1119 -14.59 2.07 -34.67
C ALA A 1119 -14.01 1.77 -36.06
N GLN A 1120 -14.88 1.64 -37.08
CA GLN A 1120 -14.46 1.46 -38.47
C GLN A 1120 -13.57 2.63 -38.94
N TYR A 1121 -13.95 3.87 -38.62
CA TYR A 1121 -13.18 5.07 -38.97
C TYR A 1121 -11.80 5.13 -38.28
N ILE A 1122 -11.73 4.81 -36.98
CA ILE A 1122 -10.47 4.83 -36.24
C ILE A 1122 -9.53 3.75 -36.76
N ILE A 1123 -10.03 2.53 -36.98
CA ILE A 1123 -9.23 1.39 -37.44
C ILE A 1123 -8.72 1.64 -38.87
N SER A 1124 -9.55 2.15 -39.78
CA SER A 1124 -9.12 2.48 -41.15
C SER A 1124 -8.02 3.55 -41.15
N ARG A 1125 -8.15 4.57 -40.30
CA ARG A 1125 -7.15 5.64 -40.14
C ARG A 1125 -5.84 5.13 -39.54
N GLN A 1126 -5.89 4.25 -38.54
CA GLN A 1126 -4.69 3.66 -37.93
C GLN A 1126 -3.94 2.76 -38.91
N GLN A 1127 -4.66 1.99 -39.74
CA GLN A 1127 -4.07 1.20 -40.82
C GLN A 1127 -3.39 2.08 -41.87
N TYR A 1128 -4.00 3.22 -42.23
CA TYR A 1128 -3.38 4.19 -43.13
C TYR A 1128 -2.06 4.74 -42.57
N ILE A 1129 -2.05 5.18 -41.30
CA ILE A 1129 -0.84 5.70 -40.65
C ILE A 1129 0.24 4.61 -40.50
N SER A 1130 -0.16 3.36 -40.23
CA SER A 1130 0.79 2.25 -40.11
C SER A 1130 1.35 1.82 -41.47
N GLY A 1131 0.54 1.86 -42.53
CA GLY A 1131 0.98 1.62 -43.91
C GLY A 1131 1.94 2.69 -44.43
N MET A 1132 1.68 3.97 -44.12
CA MET A 1132 2.60 5.08 -44.42
C MET A 1132 3.93 5.02 -43.65
N LYS A 1133 4.06 4.19 -42.60
CA LYS A 1133 5.34 3.94 -41.92
C LYS A 1133 6.18 2.83 -42.57
N TYR A 1134 5.57 2.03 -43.45
CA TYR A 1134 6.20 0.92 -44.16
C TYR A 1134 6.57 1.26 -45.61
N ILE A 1135 5.91 2.29 -46.17
CA ILE A 1135 6.34 3.01 -47.38
C ILE A 1135 7.36 4.07 -46.94
#